data_AF-A0A4U3LX31-F1
#
_entry.id   AF-A0A4U3LX31-F1
#
_cell.length_a   1.000
_cell.length_b   1.000
_cell.length_c   1.000
_cell.angle_alpha   90.00
_cell.angle_beta   90.00
_cell.angle_gamma   90.00
#
_symmetry.space_group_name_H-M   'P 1'
#
loop_
_entity.id
_entity.type
_entity.pdbx_description
1 polymer ?
#
loop_
_entity_poly.entity_id
_entity_poly.type
_entity_poly.pdbx_seq_one_letter_code
_entity_poly.pdbx_strand_id
1 'polypeptide(L)'
;MAIHRTIVTAGALLLGALTIGVPPVAAAPSPSPTPPASARPSADTGMTNTIPSTKPTAEPVREPAQETAPAAVPSDAPSIPSSEPEPLIKISPEDAESQSALVDMEDQRILQTRAALTALLQTGGIAAAQRKQPQIFSSSFGRTMVLPARNDERPYTLKDLISVEKGKYVRLMTDGSYLLGVHVFVADGATLQLRGPMTLRMGSIPGSFSSIITFGGNIDIKGTATKPVRITSWDVKASKPDLDTTDGRAYIRAVGGQFNMVYGQVSDLGFWSGRTGGIALTGTERPSSTYRHRTKAQRHQDKADRLENNTKDQGGGTYGDVETYPIGPGTASHVPADELVTGKIENSVITRDAYGLFVSGSNQTQIINNKIRDSIVHGVFMHRFAKNATISHTEVTGSGGDGFVLSRATEKVQVNDCLAENNGRNGFTLDGRALAHGPSASGESLAVYGDSSVNNSVARGNGRYGIEVMGGIRQAVQTSEVVGGDMGIVVRAGAEAVQLSGNKLTGQKRQGIALRDGVRNAYVSGNTITGGPTGVYMRDSNGQVVGNKITTVKDVNAHGVTVVGAAGGSEVARNTIVGSGTSAVSTARSSGDVNDHNNDEERWVDTSTFWSKAKRYVKPMNVIWAGVILLILVSALRSRGIMDRRRKGIVDPYELQKAMEERPSWALANAAAATNGSGFNGRSRPTQPAVPTVTVGGGR
;
A
#
# COMPACT_ATOMS: atom_id res chain seq x y z
N MET A 1 -22.11 13.79 70.01
CA MET A 1 -20.64 13.68 70.17
C MET A 1 -20.00 14.88 69.51
N ALA A 2 -19.46 15.78 70.34
CA ALA A 2 -18.27 16.62 70.18
C ALA A 2 -17.47 16.56 68.85
N ILE A 3 -16.81 17.60 68.32
CA ILE A 3 -16.41 18.95 68.78
C ILE A 3 -15.78 19.69 67.55
N HIS A 4 -16.05 21.01 67.42
CA HIS A 4 -15.23 22.16 66.93
C HIS A 4 -14.17 22.02 65.81
N ARG A 5 -13.82 23.05 64.98
CA ARG A 5 -13.67 24.50 65.27
C ARG A 5 -13.46 25.33 63.99
N THR A 6 -13.99 26.53 64.04
CA THR A 6 -13.83 27.73 63.18
C THR A 6 -12.42 28.34 63.29
N ILE A 7 -11.88 28.95 62.21
CA ILE A 7 -11.08 30.20 62.28
C ILE A 7 -11.39 31.09 61.05
N VAL A 8 -11.71 32.34 61.35
CA VAL A 8 -11.82 33.52 60.49
C VAL A 8 -10.52 34.33 60.62
N THR A 9 -9.96 34.89 59.55
CA THR A 9 -9.32 36.23 59.63
C THR A 9 -9.10 36.89 58.26
N ALA A 10 -9.37 38.19 58.24
CA ALA A 10 -9.25 39.15 57.16
C ALA A 10 -7.80 39.68 57.01
N GLY A 11 -7.52 40.35 55.89
CA GLY A 11 -6.31 41.17 55.73
C GLY A 11 -6.28 41.92 54.39
N ALA A 12 -6.67 43.20 54.42
CA ALA A 12 -6.45 44.18 53.36
C ALA A 12 -5.45 45.24 53.86
N LEU A 13 -4.42 45.58 53.07
CA LEU A 13 -3.59 46.80 53.12
C LEU A 13 -2.60 46.75 51.94
N LEU A 14 -2.72 47.57 50.88
CA LEU A 14 -2.17 48.94 50.70
C LEU A 14 -0.67 49.09 51.05
N LEU A 15 0.19 49.27 50.03
CA LEU A 15 0.94 50.52 49.74
C LEU A 15 2.03 50.31 48.67
N GLY A 16 2.25 51.34 47.83
CA GLY A 16 3.59 51.89 47.67
C GLY A 16 4.36 51.61 46.36
N ALA A 17 4.50 52.67 45.56
CA ALA A 17 5.25 52.78 44.31
C ALA A 17 6.77 52.55 44.42
N LEU A 18 7.42 52.19 43.30
CA LEU A 18 8.47 53.03 42.69
C LEU A 18 8.82 52.61 41.24
N THR A 19 9.13 53.65 40.48
CA THR A 19 9.41 53.79 39.05
C THR A 19 10.86 53.51 38.64
N ILE A 20 11.09 52.97 37.44
CA ILE A 20 12.21 53.33 36.54
C ILE A 20 11.71 53.18 35.09
N GLY A 21 11.99 54.14 34.20
CA GLY A 21 11.39 54.24 32.87
C GLY A 21 12.35 54.33 31.66
N VAL A 22 11.68 54.42 30.49
CA VAL A 22 12.05 55.10 29.21
C VAL A 22 13.08 54.39 28.29
N PRO A 23 13.01 54.42 26.92
CA PRO A 23 12.19 55.26 26.00
C PRO A 23 11.38 54.55 24.87
N PRO A 24 10.56 55.31 24.10
CA PRO A 24 9.86 54.90 22.88
C PRO A 24 10.53 55.41 21.58
N VAL A 25 10.27 54.76 20.43
CA VAL A 25 10.55 55.32 19.09
C VAL A 25 9.44 54.97 18.07
N ALA A 26 8.79 56.04 17.60
CA ALA A 26 8.19 56.38 16.29
C ALA A 26 7.26 55.44 15.48
N ALA A 27 6.08 55.98 15.16
CA ALA A 27 5.13 55.62 14.09
C ALA A 27 5.55 56.25 12.74
N ALA A 28 5.20 55.72 11.54
CA ALA A 28 3.95 55.87 10.76
C ALA A 28 4.28 55.41 9.28
N PRO A 29 3.39 55.42 8.25
CA PRO A 29 2.00 55.88 8.18
C PRO A 29 0.99 54.96 7.44
N SER A 30 -0.29 55.31 7.56
CA SER A 30 -1.47 54.69 6.92
C SER A 30 -1.89 55.42 5.63
N PRO A 31 -2.54 54.76 4.66
CA PRO A 31 -3.12 55.43 3.48
C PRO A 31 -4.59 55.83 3.67
N SER A 32 -4.95 57.00 3.09
CA SER A 32 -6.28 57.65 3.11
C SER A 32 -7.15 57.33 1.87
N PRO A 33 -8.48 57.64 1.87
CA PRO A 33 -9.47 57.08 0.91
C PRO A 33 -10.21 58.09 -0.03
N THR A 34 -10.71 57.57 -1.18
CA THR A 34 -11.88 58.01 -2.04
C THR A 34 -11.83 59.37 -2.78
N PRO A 35 -12.63 59.72 -3.85
CA PRO A 35 -14.07 59.39 -4.12
C PRO A 35 -14.49 59.16 -5.64
N PRO A 36 -15.81 59.03 -6.00
CA PRO A 36 -16.32 58.42 -7.24
C PRO A 36 -16.99 59.39 -8.25
N ALA A 37 -17.40 58.90 -9.45
CA ALA A 37 -18.41 59.56 -10.28
C ALA A 37 -19.13 58.62 -11.29
N SER A 38 -20.43 58.92 -11.45
CA SER A 38 -21.50 58.35 -12.27
C SER A 38 -21.52 58.77 -13.75
N ALA A 39 -22.11 57.96 -14.64
CA ALA A 39 -23.24 58.33 -15.54
C ALA A 39 -23.50 57.29 -16.67
N ARG A 40 -24.79 57.05 -16.94
CA ARG A 40 -25.36 56.46 -18.17
C ARG A 40 -25.92 57.62 -19.02
N PRO A 41 -26.05 57.51 -20.35
CA PRO A 41 -27.39 57.28 -20.91
C PRO A 41 -27.44 56.46 -22.22
N SER A 42 -28.66 56.37 -22.74
CA SER A 42 -29.30 55.39 -23.63
C SER A 42 -29.11 55.54 -25.16
N ALA A 43 -29.58 54.50 -25.85
CA ALA A 43 -30.48 54.49 -27.01
C ALA A 43 -29.93 54.63 -28.46
N ASP A 44 -30.08 53.50 -29.18
CA ASP A 44 -30.92 53.34 -30.38
C ASP A 44 -30.36 53.62 -31.79
N THR A 45 -30.95 52.87 -32.73
CA THR A 45 -30.96 52.95 -34.20
C THR A 45 -29.94 52.09 -34.99
N GLY A 46 -30.46 50.98 -35.53
CA GLY A 46 -30.93 51.00 -36.92
C GLY A 46 -29.98 50.53 -38.03
N MET A 47 -30.27 49.31 -38.51
CA MET A 47 -30.46 48.93 -39.93
C MET A 47 -29.27 48.81 -40.92
N THR A 48 -29.22 47.61 -41.53
CA THR A 48 -29.07 47.29 -42.97
C THR A 48 -27.72 47.56 -43.65
N ASN A 49 -27.04 46.54 -44.20
CA ASN A 49 -27.35 45.96 -45.52
C ASN A 49 -26.35 44.87 -45.93
N THR A 50 -26.84 44.08 -46.88
CA THR A 50 -26.42 42.83 -47.49
C THR A 50 -25.35 42.91 -48.61
N ILE A 51 -24.37 41.97 -48.57
CA ILE A 51 -23.82 41.10 -49.67
C ILE A 51 -23.03 41.80 -50.84
N PRO A 52 -22.24 41.09 -51.70
CA PRO A 52 -21.00 40.30 -51.56
C PRO A 52 -19.81 40.85 -52.41
N SER A 53 -18.66 40.16 -52.38
CA SER A 53 -17.92 39.64 -53.57
C SER A 53 -16.39 39.83 -53.54
N THR A 54 -15.71 38.73 -53.25
CA THR A 54 -14.53 38.16 -53.93
C THR A 54 -13.38 39.05 -54.47
N LYS A 55 -12.20 38.87 -53.81
CA LYS A 55 -10.80 38.65 -54.30
C LYS A 55 -10.21 39.58 -55.39
N PRO A 56 -8.93 40.01 -55.28
CA PRO A 56 -7.81 39.06 -55.35
C PRO A 56 -6.56 39.34 -54.46
N THR A 57 -5.90 38.23 -54.13
CA THR A 57 -4.49 37.94 -53.81
C THR A 57 -3.46 39.08 -53.71
N ALA A 58 -2.77 39.15 -52.56
CA ALA A 58 -1.36 39.55 -52.45
C ALA A 58 -0.69 38.86 -51.25
N GLU A 59 0.51 38.36 -51.47
CA GLU A 59 1.42 37.66 -50.53
C GLU A 59 1.95 38.57 -49.39
N PRO A 60 2.55 37.98 -48.32
CA PRO A 60 2.44 38.49 -46.96
C PRO A 60 3.54 39.48 -46.58
N VAL A 61 3.14 40.53 -45.84
CA VAL A 61 4.07 41.39 -45.09
C VAL A 61 3.89 41.12 -43.60
N ARG A 62 5.04 40.86 -42.96
CA ARG A 62 5.30 40.47 -41.57
C ARG A 62 4.47 41.19 -40.51
N GLU A 63 3.87 40.39 -39.62
CA GLU A 63 3.50 40.80 -38.25
C GLU A 63 4.56 40.32 -37.23
N PRO A 64 4.68 41.00 -36.07
CA PRO A 64 5.82 40.86 -35.15
C PRO A 64 5.77 39.55 -34.35
N ALA A 65 6.97 39.05 -34.04
CA ALA A 65 7.20 37.84 -33.26
C ALA A 65 6.40 37.81 -31.95
N GLN A 66 5.49 36.84 -31.83
CA GLN A 66 5.08 36.32 -30.53
C GLN A 66 6.26 35.52 -29.98
N GLU A 67 6.75 35.99 -28.84
CA GLU A 67 7.75 35.33 -28.01
C GLU A 67 7.20 33.95 -27.57
N THR A 68 7.57 32.92 -28.32
CA THR A 68 7.29 31.53 -27.94
C THR A 68 8.04 31.22 -26.66
N ALA A 69 7.30 30.91 -25.60
CA ALA A 69 7.85 30.28 -24.40
C ALA A 69 8.73 29.08 -24.84
N PRO A 70 9.94 28.91 -24.28
CA PRO A 70 10.84 27.85 -24.72
C PRO A 70 10.17 26.49 -24.52
N ALA A 71 10.05 25.75 -25.63
CA ALA A 71 9.65 24.36 -25.63
C ALA A 71 10.52 23.60 -24.62
N ALA A 72 9.88 22.96 -23.65
CA ALA A 72 10.54 22.12 -22.68
C ALA A 72 11.36 21.07 -23.44
N VAL A 73 12.68 21.09 -23.23
CA VAL A 73 13.60 20.07 -23.72
C VAL A 73 13.06 18.71 -23.29
N PRO A 74 12.91 17.72 -24.19
CA PRO A 74 12.50 16.38 -23.78
C PRO A 74 13.51 15.86 -22.76
N SER A 75 13.03 15.55 -21.57
CA SER A 75 13.85 14.94 -20.53
C SER A 75 14.23 13.55 -21.01
N ASP A 76 15.50 13.35 -21.34
CA ASP A 76 16.16 12.04 -21.56
C ASP A 76 16.27 11.21 -20.26
N ALA A 77 15.34 11.40 -19.32
CA ALA A 77 15.21 10.47 -18.21
C ALA A 77 14.76 9.12 -18.78
N PRO A 78 15.48 8.01 -18.53
CA PRO A 78 15.04 6.70 -18.97
C PRO A 78 13.62 6.48 -18.44
N SER A 79 12.67 6.29 -19.35
CA SER A 79 11.30 5.92 -19.01
C SER A 79 11.36 4.64 -18.19
N ILE A 80 11.19 4.76 -16.88
CA ILE A 80 11.07 3.60 -16.00
C ILE A 80 9.86 2.83 -16.52
N PRO A 81 9.99 1.57 -16.97
CA PRO A 81 8.86 0.81 -17.43
C PRO A 81 7.81 0.82 -16.32
N SER A 82 6.59 1.25 -16.65
CA SER A 82 5.49 1.31 -15.70
C SER A 82 5.31 -0.08 -15.10
N SER A 83 5.69 -0.24 -13.82
CA SER A 83 5.46 -1.49 -13.09
C SER A 83 3.97 -1.77 -12.82
N GLU A 84 3.09 -0.85 -13.25
CA GLU A 84 1.65 -1.03 -13.24
C GLU A 84 1.21 -1.88 -14.43
N PRO A 85 0.53 -3.01 -14.20
CA PRO A 85 0.03 -3.86 -15.27
C PRO A 85 -1.01 -3.12 -16.12
N GLU A 86 -1.04 -3.39 -17.44
CA GLU A 86 -1.98 -2.79 -18.40
C GLU A 86 -3.44 -2.91 -17.94
N PRO A 87 -4.25 -1.84 -18.03
CA PRO A 87 -5.64 -1.88 -17.60
C PRO A 87 -6.41 -2.99 -18.32
N LEU A 88 -7.13 -3.83 -17.56
CA LEU A 88 -7.92 -4.91 -18.15
C LEU A 88 -9.11 -4.37 -18.96
N ILE A 89 -9.60 -3.20 -18.58
CA ILE A 89 -10.69 -2.52 -19.26
C ILE A 89 -10.06 -1.59 -20.28
N LYS A 90 -10.24 -1.91 -21.56
CA LYS A 90 -9.83 -1.05 -22.66
C LYS A 90 -10.97 -0.10 -22.98
N ILE A 91 -10.77 1.18 -22.69
CA ILE A 91 -11.70 2.26 -23.02
C ILE A 91 -11.11 3.01 -24.21
N SER A 92 -11.94 3.39 -25.19
CA SER A 92 -11.46 4.19 -26.31
C SER A 92 -11.02 5.57 -25.83
N PRO A 93 -10.06 6.25 -26.48
CA PRO A 93 -9.67 7.61 -26.10
C PRO A 93 -10.85 8.61 -26.14
N GLU A 94 -11.78 8.43 -27.07
CA GLU A 94 -12.96 9.28 -27.22
C GLU A 94 -13.96 9.08 -26.07
N ASP A 95 -14.22 7.83 -25.68
CA ASP A 95 -15.07 7.53 -24.51
C ASP A 95 -14.43 8.06 -23.24
N ALA A 96 -13.11 7.91 -23.10
CA ALA A 96 -12.35 8.42 -21.96
C ALA A 96 -12.46 9.94 -21.81
N GLU A 97 -12.31 10.68 -22.91
CA GLU A 97 -12.45 12.13 -22.93
C GLU A 97 -13.89 12.55 -22.58
N SER A 98 -14.89 11.91 -23.20
CA SER A 98 -16.32 12.18 -22.96
C SER A 98 -16.71 11.94 -21.50
N GLN A 99 -16.30 10.79 -20.95
CA GLN A 99 -16.56 10.44 -19.56
C GLN A 99 -15.84 11.37 -18.57
N SER A 100 -14.61 11.79 -18.88
CA SER A 100 -13.87 12.74 -18.05
C SER A 100 -14.55 14.11 -17.99
N ALA A 101 -15.03 14.61 -19.14
CA ALA A 101 -15.76 15.87 -19.21
C ALA A 101 -17.05 15.84 -18.39
N LEU A 102 -17.78 14.71 -18.39
CA LEU A 102 -18.98 14.53 -17.56
C LEU A 102 -18.66 14.59 -16.06
N VAL A 103 -17.51 14.06 -15.62
CA VAL A 103 -17.09 14.17 -14.22
C VAL A 103 -16.76 15.62 -13.86
N ASP A 104 -16.04 16.33 -14.73
CA ASP A 104 -15.74 17.75 -14.51
C ASP A 104 -17.01 18.61 -14.44
N MET A 105 -17.99 18.32 -15.29
CA MET A 105 -19.31 18.95 -15.26
C MET A 105 -20.05 18.69 -13.94
N GLU A 106 -20.01 17.47 -13.41
CA GLU A 106 -20.62 17.16 -12.10
C GLU A 106 -19.93 17.93 -10.97
N ASP A 107 -18.60 17.98 -10.94
CA ASP A 107 -17.86 18.71 -9.91
C ASP A 107 -18.17 20.23 -9.98
N GLN A 108 -18.25 20.80 -11.19
CA GLN A 108 -18.69 22.20 -11.38
C GLN A 108 -20.13 22.43 -10.90
N ARG A 109 -21.08 21.52 -11.22
CA ARG A 109 -22.48 21.62 -10.77
C ARG A 109 -22.58 21.60 -9.25
N ILE A 110 -21.84 20.70 -8.59
CA ILE A 110 -21.82 20.56 -7.14
C ILE A 110 -21.30 21.86 -6.50
N LEU A 111 -20.19 22.41 -7.01
CA LEU A 111 -19.60 23.66 -6.51
C LEU A 111 -20.53 24.86 -6.71
N GLN A 112 -21.14 25.01 -7.89
CA GLN A 112 -22.11 26.07 -8.17
C GLN A 112 -23.34 25.97 -7.26
N THR A 113 -23.87 24.76 -7.08
CA THR A 113 -25.03 24.51 -6.20
C THR A 113 -24.71 24.88 -4.75
N ARG A 114 -23.52 24.49 -4.27
CA ARG A 114 -23.03 24.86 -2.94
C ARG A 114 -22.90 26.37 -2.79
N ALA A 115 -22.23 27.04 -3.73
CA ALA A 115 -22.01 28.49 -3.69
C ALA A 115 -23.35 29.26 -3.70
N ALA A 116 -24.28 28.86 -4.56
CA ALA A 116 -25.62 29.43 -4.62
C ALA A 116 -26.38 29.26 -3.28
N LEU A 117 -26.33 28.06 -2.69
CA LEU A 117 -26.97 27.81 -1.40
C LEU A 117 -26.33 28.65 -0.29
N THR A 118 -25.01 28.75 -0.23
CA THR A 118 -24.30 29.57 0.76
C THR A 118 -24.67 31.05 0.64
N ALA A 119 -24.67 31.60 -0.58
CA ALA A 119 -25.06 32.99 -0.82
C ALA A 119 -26.52 33.26 -0.37
N LEU A 120 -27.43 32.33 -0.67
CA LEU A 120 -28.83 32.44 -0.27
C LEU A 120 -29.04 32.42 1.25
N LEU A 121 -28.25 31.62 1.97
CA LEU A 121 -28.30 31.53 3.43
C LEU A 121 -27.69 32.76 4.12
N GLN A 122 -26.69 33.40 3.52
CA GLN A 122 -26.07 34.63 4.04
C GLN A 122 -26.99 35.86 3.96
N THR A 123 -28.01 35.85 3.09
CA THR A 123 -28.89 37.01 2.86
C THR A 123 -29.82 37.32 4.06
N GLY A 124 -30.00 36.40 5.01
CA GLY A 124 -30.75 36.62 6.26
C GLY A 124 -32.25 36.91 6.12
N GLY A 125 -32.96 37.05 7.25
CA GLY A 125 -34.37 37.49 7.33
C GLY A 125 -35.46 36.42 7.11
N ILE A 126 -36.73 36.85 7.07
CA ILE A 126 -37.92 35.98 6.86
C ILE A 126 -37.83 35.23 5.51
N ALA A 127 -37.21 35.86 4.52
CA ALA A 127 -36.93 35.23 3.23
C ALA A 127 -35.93 34.06 3.33
N ALA A 128 -34.96 34.09 4.25
CA ALA A 128 -34.06 32.97 4.49
C ALA A 128 -34.77 31.78 5.16
N ALA A 129 -35.83 32.03 5.96
CA ALA A 129 -36.63 30.97 6.59
C ALA A 129 -37.52 30.22 5.58
N GLN A 130 -38.16 30.93 4.63
CA GLN A 130 -38.88 30.28 3.52
C GLN A 130 -37.93 29.51 2.58
N ARG A 131 -36.68 29.94 2.45
CA ARG A 131 -35.64 29.30 1.61
C ARG A 131 -34.95 28.09 2.26
N LYS A 132 -35.33 27.70 3.49
CA LYS A 132 -34.92 26.43 4.13
C LYS A 132 -35.81 25.23 3.72
N GLN A 133 -36.71 25.42 2.77
CA GLN A 133 -37.51 24.35 2.16
C GLN A 133 -36.78 23.72 0.96
N PRO A 134 -37.11 22.46 0.60
CA PRO A 134 -36.66 21.86 -0.65
C PRO A 134 -36.97 22.75 -1.86
N GLN A 135 -35.97 22.94 -2.73
CA GLN A 135 -36.09 23.83 -3.88
C GLN A 135 -35.25 23.35 -5.06
N ILE A 136 -35.63 23.76 -6.27
CA ILE A 136 -34.91 23.41 -7.49
C ILE A 136 -33.97 24.54 -7.88
N PHE A 137 -32.67 24.24 -7.95
CA PHE A 137 -31.67 25.10 -8.56
C PHE A 137 -31.43 24.63 -9.98
N SER A 138 -31.36 25.58 -10.91
CA SER A 138 -30.99 25.32 -12.30
C SER A 138 -29.62 25.92 -12.55
N SER A 139 -28.72 25.14 -13.14
CA SER A 139 -27.43 25.61 -13.64
C SER A 139 -27.28 25.22 -15.12
N SER A 140 -26.15 25.62 -15.73
CA SER A 140 -25.75 25.17 -17.07
C SER A 140 -25.59 23.64 -17.16
N PHE A 141 -25.42 22.96 -16.02
CA PHE A 141 -25.16 21.53 -15.91
C PHE A 141 -26.39 20.73 -15.45
N GLY A 142 -27.58 21.34 -15.47
CA GLY A 142 -28.83 20.66 -15.17
C GLY A 142 -29.55 21.18 -13.92
N ARG A 143 -30.64 20.51 -13.59
CA ARG A 143 -31.50 20.84 -12.44
C ARG A 143 -31.12 20.02 -11.23
N THR A 144 -31.07 20.67 -10.07
CA THR A 144 -30.72 20.04 -8.80
C THR A 144 -31.78 20.37 -7.76
N MET A 145 -32.39 19.35 -7.18
CA MET A 145 -33.22 19.46 -5.99
C MET A 145 -32.31 19.59 -4.76
N VAL A 146 -32.27 20.79 -4.18
CA VAL A 146 -31.49 21.11 -3.01
C VAL A 146 -32.34 20.92 -1.76
N LEU A 147 -31.78 20.20 -0.77
CA LEU A 147 -32.39 19.91 0.52
C LEU A 147 -31.58 20.61 1.63
N PRO A 148 -31.95 21.84 2.04
CA PRO A 148 -31.26 22.59 3.10
C PRO A 148 -31.47 21.96 4.49
N ALA A 149 -30.58 22.22 5.46
CA ALA A 149 -30.82 21.80 6.84
C ALA A 149 -32.11 22.40 7.42
N ARG A 150 -32.90 21.54 8.07
CA ARG A 150 -34.12 21.95 8.78
C ARG A 150 -33.77 22.34 10.22
N ASN A 151 -34.49 23.32 10.75
CA ASN A 151 -34.30 23.73 12.15
C ASN A 151 -34.75 22.65 13.16
N ASP A 152 -35.64 21.74 12.75
CA ASP A 152 -36.15 20.64 13.58
C ASP A 152 -35.34 19.34 13.41
N GLU A 153 -34.23 19.38 12.65
CA GLU A 153 -33.32 18.27 12.37
C GLU A 153 -34.00 17.02 11.77
N ARG A 154 -35.27 17.12 11.35
CA ARG A 154 -36.00 15.96 10.82
C ARG A 154 -35.42 15.56 9.46
N PRO A 155 -35.18 14.26 9.23
CA PRO A 155 -34.68 13.81 7.94
C PRO A 155 -35.71 14.07 6.84
N TYR A 156 -35.22 14.46 5.67
CA TYR A 156 -35.98 14.42 4.43
C TYR A 156 -36.27 12.97 4.07
N THR A 157 -37.49 12.71 3.63
CA THR A 157 -37.97 11.40 3.23
C THR A 157 -38.38 11.44 1.76
N LEU A 158 -38.69 10.27 1.20
CA LEU A 158 -39.24 10.19 -0.15
C LEU A 158 -40.53 11.00 -0.33
N LYS A 159 -41.35 11.15 0.72
CA LYS A 159 -42.55 12.00 0.69
C LYS A 159 -42.19 13.47 0.48
N ASP A 160 -41.11 13.94 1.12
CA ASP A 160 -40.63 15.30 0.95
C ASP A 160 -40.15 15.52 -0.50
N LEU A 161 -39.41 14.55 -1.07
CA LEU A 161 -38.96 14.63 -2.47
C LEU A 161 -40.13 14.67 -3.47
N ILE A 162 -41.18 13.89 -3.24
CA ILE A 162 -42.40 13.89 -4.07
C ILE A 162 -43.17 15.21 -3.92
N SER A 163 -43.14 15.85 -2.76
CA SER A 163 -43.87 17.11 -2.55
C SER A 163 -43.33 18.27 -3.39
N VAL A 164 -42.05 18.22 -3.79
CA VAL A 164 -41.39 19.27 -4.58
C VAL A 164 -42.02 19.38 -5.97
N GLU A 165 -42.47 20.58 -6.33
CA GLU A 165 -43.16 20.89 -7.59
C GLU A 165 -44.27 19.86 -7.94
N LYS A 166 -45.04 19.42 -6.94
CA LYS A 166 -46.19 18.49 -7.10
C LYS A 166 -45.79 17.15 -7.77
N GLY A 167 -44.62 16.59 -7.43
CA GLY A 167 -44.19 15.26 -7.88
C GLY A 167 -43.58 15.24 -9.28
N LYS A 168 -43.27 16.40 -9.85
CA LYS A 168 -42.71 16.52 -11.21
C LYS A 168 -41.38 15.77 -11.39
N TYR A 169 -40.54 15.74 -10.36
CA TYR A 169 -39.19 15.16 -10.44
C TYR A 169 -39.07 13.78 -9.80
N VAL A 170 -39.96 13.44 -8.87
CA VAL A 170 -40.03 12.10 -8.27
C VAL A 170 -41.43 11.56 -8.49
N ARG A 171 -41.54 10.59 -9.40
CA ARG A 171 -42.82 10.05 -9.86
C ARG A 171 -43.01 8.63 -9.38
N LEU A 172 -44.19 8.34 -8.84
CA LEU A 172 -44.62 6.96 -8.59
C LEU A 172 -44.97 6.31 -9.94
N MET A 173 -44.34 5.19 -10.25
CA MET A 173 -44.60 4.39 -11.44
C MET A 173 -45.74 3.40 -11.18
N THR A 174 -46.29 2.84 -12.26
CA THR A 174 -47.41 1.89 -12.22
C THR A 174 -47.09 0.60 -11.48
N ASP A 175 -45.81 0.21 -11.42
CA ASP A 175 -45.32 -0.97 -10.70
C ASP A 175 -44.98 -0.70 -9.22
N GLY A 176 -45.29 0.50 -8.72
CA GLY A 176 -45.02 0.91 -7.34
C GLY A 176 -43.58 1.36 -7.08
N SER A 177 -42.71 1.38 -8.11
CA SER A 177 -41.38 1.98 -8.02
C SER A 177 -41.43 3.51 -8.12
N TYR A 178 -40.38 4.18 -7.68
CA TYR A 178 -40.24 5.64 -7.78
C TYR A 178 -39.16 5.99 -8.78
N LEU A 179 -39.46 6.87 -9.74
CA LEU A 179 -38.50 7.39 -10.70
C LEU A 179 -38.00 8.77 -10.25
N LEU A 180 -36.71 8.87 -9.94
CA LEU A 180 -36.00 10.12 -9.71
C LEU A 180 -35.45 10.66 -11.03
N GLY A 181 -35.96 11.79 -11.50
CA GLY A 181 -35.56 12.42 -12.77
C GLY A 181 -34.73 13.70 -12.61
N VAL A 182 -34.15 13.95 -11.43
CA VAL A 182 -33.36 15.15 -11.13
C VAL A 182 -32.22 14.80 -10.19
N HIS A 183 -31.14 15.57 -10.21
CA HIS A 183 -30.10 15.45 -9.19
C HIS A 183 -30.66 15.90 -7.83
N VAL A 184 -30.21 15.26 -6.76
CA VAL A 184 -30.53 15.61 -5.38
C VAL A 184 -29.25 16.03 -4.67
N PHE A 185 -29.28 17.19 -4.03
CA PHE A 185 -28.18 17.73 -3.24
C PHE A 185 -28.66 17.90 -1.79
N VAL A 186 -28.13 17.07 -0.91
CA VAL A 186 -28.34 17.14 0.54
C VAL A 186 -27.29 18.09 1.12
N ALA A 187 -27.74 19.21 1.66
CA ALA A 187 -26.85 20.24 2.17
C ALA A 187 -26.22 19.86 3.52
N ASP A 188 -25.23 20.64 3.93
CA ASP A 188 -24.57 20.52 5.22
C ASP A 188 -25.59 20.51 6.37
N GLY A 189 -25.46 19.53 7.27
CA GLY A 189 -26.39 19.29 8.39
C GLY A 189 -27.77 18.74 8.02
N ALA A 190 -28.13 18.61 6.74
CA ALA A 190 -29.37 17.97 6.33
C ALA A 190 -29.20 16.44 6.28
N THR A 191 -30.29 15.69 6.50
CA THR A 191 -30.30 14.24 6.37
C THR A 191 -31.33 13.81 5.34
N LEU A 192 -30.96 12.97 4.38
CA LEU A 192 -31.89 12.25 3.49
C LEU A 192 -32.03 10.80 3.96
N GLN A 193 -33.26 10.37 4.19
CA GLN A 193 -33.58 9.04 4.67
C GLN A 193 -34.53 8.29 3.71
N LEU A 194 -34.04 7.17 3.20
CA LEU A 194 -34.78 6.24 2.34
C LEU A 194 -35.10 4.97 3.14
N ARG A 195 -36.38 4.68 3.38
CA ARG A 195 -36.83 3.52 4.17
C ARG A 195 -37.53 2.45 3.34
N GLY A 196 -37.12 1.21 3.51
CA GLY A 196 -37.71 0.06 2.84
C GLY A 196 -39.09 -0.33 3.40
N PRO A 197 -39.90 -1.08 2.63
CA PRO A 197 -39.62 -1.55 1.27
C PRO A 197 -39.85 -0.43 0.25
N MET A 198 -38.88 -0.19 -0.63
CA MET A 198 -39.05 0.70 -1.78
C MET A 198 -38.08 0.34 -2.91
N THR A 199 -38.46 0.71 -4.14
CA THR A 199 -37.58 0.67 -5.32
C THR A 199 -37.44 2.07 -5.88
N LEU A 200 -36.22 2.60 -5.90
CA LEU A 200 -35.87 3.88 -6.48
C LEU A 200 -35.10 3.66 -7.80
N ARG A 201 -35.73 4.02 -8.91
CA ARG A 201 -35.12 4.10 -10.23
C ARG A 201 -34.54 5.49 -10.41
N MET A 202 -33.24 5.59 -10.58
CA MET A 202 -32.53 6.82 -10.86
C MET A 202 -32.46 7.00 -12.38
N GLY A 203 -33.14 8.01 -12.90
CA GLY A 203 -33.19 8.26 -14.34
C GLY A 203 -31.80 8.46 -14.92
N SER A 204 -31.52 7.76 -16.01
CA SER A 204 -30.24 7.78 -16.72
C SER A 204 -30.50 7.52 -18.19
N ILE A 205 -30.18 8.49 -19.04
CA ILE A 205 -30.29 8.45 -20.49
C ILE A 205 -29.02 9.08 -21.07
N PRO A 206 -28.70 8.85 -22.36
CA PRO A 206 -27.49 9.41 -22.95
C PRO A 206 -27.35 10.91 -22.74
N GLY A 207 -26.28 11.31 -22.03
CA GLY A 207 -25.97 12.70 -21.70
C GLY A 207 -26.82 13.34 -20.59
N SER A 208 -27.68 12.58 -19.90
CA SER A 208 -28.46 13.09 -18.75
C SER A 208 -28.81 11.98 -17.75
N PHE A 209 -28.30 12.11 -16.54
CA PHE A 209 -28.56 11.17 -15.44
C PHE A 209 -28.98 11.91 -14.16
N SER A 210 -29.35 11.16 -13.13
CA SER A 210 -29.63 11.68 -11.80
C SER A 210 -28.56 11.23 -10.82
N SER A 211 -28.26 12.07 -9.83
CA SER A 211 -27.32 11.74 -8.76
C SER A 211 -27.91 12.10 -7.40
N ILE A 212 -27.57 11.35 -6.36
CA ILE A 212 -27.88 11.70 -4.97
C ILE A 212 -26.58 12.03 -4.28
N ILE A 213 -26.39 13.30 -3.94
CA ILE A 213 -25.13 13.81 -3.40
C ILE A 213 -25.41 14.47 -2.06
N THR A 214 -24.59 14.17 -1.06
CA THR A 214 -24.51 14.97 0.16
C THR A 214 -23.20 15.74 0.23
N PHE A 215 -23.24 16.97 0.76
CA PHE A 215 -22.05 17.75 1.08
C PHE A 215 -22.15 18.23 2.54
N GLY A 216 -21.43 17.58 3.45
CA GLY A 216 -21.51 17.80 4.91
C GLY A 216 -22.80 17.28 5.56
N GLY A 217 -23.79 16.85 4.79
CA GLY A 217 -25.02 16.23 5.29
C GLY A 217 -24.93 14.70 5.40
N ASN A 218 -26.07 14.07 5.67
CA ASN A 218 -26.15 12.63 5.90
C ASN A 218 -27.07 11.92 4.90
N ILE A 219 -26.70 10.71 4.49
CA ILE A 219 -27.57 9.80 3.74
C ILE A 219 -27.81 8.54 4.58
N ASP A 220 -29.07 8.22 4.80
CA ASP A 220 -29.53 7.06 5.55
C ASP A 220 -30.41 6.15 4.67
N ILE A 221 -29.88 5.01 4.23
CA ILE A 221 -30.63 3.97 3.53
C ILE A 221 -30.95 2.84 4.51
N LYS A 222 -32.23 2.67 4.84
CA LYS A 222 -32.68 1.77 5.92
C LYS A 222 -33.70 0.76 5.41
N GLY A 223 -33.24 -0.43 5.06
CA GLY A 223 -34.07 -1.59 4.75
C GLY A 223 -34.11 -2.61 5.88
N THR A 224 -34.71 -3.77 5.58
CA THR A 224 -34.60 -5.01 6.37
C THR A 224 -34.35 -6.18 5.43
N ALA A 225 -33.95 -7.35 5.95
CA ALA A 225 -33.71 -8.54 5.15
C ALA A 225 -34.90 -8.93 4.23
N THR A 226 -36.13 -8.75 4.71
CA THR A 226 -37.36 -9.07 3.96
C THR A 226 -37.94 -7.88 3.19
N LYS A 227 -37.58 -6.66 3.56
CA LYS A 227 -38.08 -5.41 2.95
C LYS A 227 -36.89 -4.48 2.65
N PRO A 228 -36.04 -4.82 1.67
CA PRO A 228 -34.86 -4.03 1.34
C PRO A 228 -35.23 -2.69 0.69
N VAL A 229 -34.27 -1.77 0.66
CA VAL A 229 -34.32 -0.59 -0.22
C VAL A 229 -33.58 -0.95 -1.51
N ARG A 230 -34.26 -0.89 -2.65
CA ARG A 230 -33.67 -1.16 -3.97
C ARG A 230 -33.38 0.14 -4.68
N ILE A 231 -32.17 0.33 -5.21
CA ILE A 231 -31.79 1.51 -5.99
C ILE A 231 -31.07 1.07 -7.26
N THR A 232 -31.48 1.59 -8.42
CA THR A 232 -30.87 1.21 -9.70
C THR A 232 -30.85 2.36 -10.69
N SER A 233 -29.84 2.42 -11.56
CA SER A 233 -29.85 3.32 -12.72
C SER A 233 -30.87 2.82 -13.75
N TRP A 234 -31.61 3.73 -14.37
CA TRP A 234 -32.77 3.36 -15.20
C TRP A 234 -32.94 4.25 -16.43
N ASP A 235 -32.90 3.63 -17.61
CA ASP A 235 -33.30 4.26 -18.85
C ASP A 235 -34.82 4.22 -18.99
N VAL A 236 -35.42 5.41 -18.88
CA VAL A 236 -36.86 5.61 -18.98
C VAL A 236 -37.37 5.36 -20.40
N LYS A 237 -36.57 5.64 -21.43
CA LYS A 237 -36.93 5.43 -22.84
C LYS A 237 -36.89 3.94 -23.18
N ALA A 238 -35.84 3.24 -22.77
CA ALA A 238 -35.70 1.80 -22.99
C ALA A 238 -36.53 0.95 -22.01
N SER A 239 -37.01 1.55 -20.91
CA SER A 239 -37.70 0.86 -19.81
C SER A 239 -36.89 -0.31 -19.23
N LYS A 240 -35.58 -0.10 -19.06
CA LYS A 240 -34.61 -1.10 -18.57
C LYS A 240 -33.57 -0.43 -17.69
N PRO A 241 -32.84 -1.21 -16.86
CA PRO A 241 -31.65 -0.69 -16.19
C PRO A 241 -30.65 -0.16 -17.21
N ASP A 242 -30.04 0.97 -16.89
CA ASP A 242 -29.00 1.57 -17.73
C ASP A 242 -27.66 0.88 -17.45
N LEU A 243 -27.11 0.24 -18.48
CA LEU A 243 -25.88 -0.54 -18.39
C LEU A 243 -24.68 0.17 -19.02
N ASP A 244 -24.92 1.24 -19.76
CA ASP A 244 -23.87 1.98 -20.41
C ASP A 244 -23.17 2.89 -19.39
N THR A 245 -21.86 3.04 -19.53
CA THR A 245 -21.09 3.97 -18.70
C THR A 245 -20.50 5.11 -19.51
N THR A 246 -20.46 4.97 -20.84
CA THR A 246 -19.76 5.89 -21.75
C THR A 246 -20.43 7.26 -21.82
N ASP A 247 -21.74 7.32 -21.60
CA ASP A 247 -22.59 8.51 -21.66
C ASP A 247 -23.01 9.06 -20.28
N GLY A 248 -22.43 8.50 -19.22
CA GLY A 248 -22.71 8.86 -17.83
C GLY A 248 -23.87 8.08 -17.23
N ARG A 249 -23.71 7.67 -15.98
CA ARG A 249 -24.66 6.81 -15.27
C ARG A 249 -25.01 7.35 -13.90
N ALA A 250 -26.25 7.10 -13.45
CA ALA A 250 -26.70 7.55 -12.14
C ALA A 250 -25.80 7.05 -11.00
N TYR A 251 -25.61 7.86 -9.95
CA TYR A 251 -24.72 7.51 -8.83
C TYR A 251 -25.11 8.16 -7.50
N ILE A 252 -24.52 7.66 -6.40
CA ILE A 252 -24.70 8.17 -5.04
C ILE A 252 -23.34 8.56 -4.46
N ARG A 253 -23.22 9.77 -3.94
CA ARG A 253 -21.98 10.28 -3.35
C ARG A 253 -22.21 10.98 -2.03
N ALA A 254 -21.39 10.65 -1.02
CA ALA A 254 -21.25 11.45 0.18
C ALA A 254 -19.92 12.21 0.15
N VAL A 255 -20.00 13.54 0.30
CA VAL A 255 -18.85 14.44 0.39
C VAL A 255 -18.78 14.99 1.81
N GLY A 256 -17.88 14.48 2.64
CA GLY A 256 -17.93 14.69 4.09
C GLY A 256 -19.22 14.12 4.70
N GLY A 257 -19.49 14.45 5.96
CA GLY A 257 -20.70 14.00 6.67
C GLY A 257 -20.75 12.48 6.89
N GLN A 258 -21.97 11.92 6.87
CA GLN A 258 -22.20 10.49 7.17
C GLN A 258 -22.97 9.75 6.07
N PHE A 259 -22.53 8.54 5.75
CA PHE A 259 -23.27 7.64 4.87
C PHE A 259 -23.58 6.32 5.59
N ASN A 260 -24.86 6.04 5.82
CA ASN A 260 -25.32 4.79 6.42
C ASN A 260 -26.21 4.03 5.45
N MET A 261 -25.89 2.76 5.21
CA MET A 261 -26.72 1.86 4.42
C MET A 261 -26.85 0.51 5.12
N VAL A 262 -28.09 0.08 5.38
CA VAL A 262 -28.38 -1.22 5.97
C VAL A 262 -29.48 -1.90 5.15
N TYR A 263 -29.24 -3.13 4.69
CA TYR A 263 -30.14 -3.88 3.80
C TYR A 263 -30.53 -3.09 2.53
N GLY A 264 -29.55 -2.40 1.94
CA GLY A 264 -29.65 -1.81 0.61
C GLY A 264 -29.36 -2.84 -0.48
N GLN A 265 -30.04 -2.71 -1.62
CA GLN A 265 -29.74 -3.45 -2.85
C GLN A 265 -29.53 -2.44 -3.96
N VAL A 266 -28.27 -2.18 -4.29
CA VAL A 266 -27.86 -1.17 -5.26
C VAL A 266 -27.34 -1.86 -6.50
N SER A 267 -27.73 -1.41 -7.67
CA SER A 267 -27.21 -1.95 -8.92
C SER A 267 -27.06 -0.93 -10.01
N ASP A 268 -26.15 -1.21 -10.94
CA ASP A 268 -26.01 -0.47 -12.19
C ASP A 268 -25.66 1.00 -11.98
N LEU A 269 -24.96 1.36 -10.91
CA LEU A 269 -24.62 2.75 -10.64
C LEU A 269 -23.21 3.11 -11.11
N GLY A 270 -23.04 4.37 -11.47
CA GLY A 270 -21.76 5.05 -11.63
C GLY A 270 -20.96 4.72 -12.88
N PHE A 271 -19.95 5.55 -13.13
CA PHE A 271 -19.13 5.56 -14.34
C PHE A 271 -17.77 6.22 -14.08
N TRP A 272 -16.78 5.90 -14.91
CA TRP A 272 -15.47 6.57 -15.03
C TRP A 272 -14.62 6.70 -13.75
N SER A 273 -14.87 7.74 -12.95
CA SER A 273 -14.05 8.08 -11.78
C SER A 273 -14.55 7.42 -10.51
N GLY A 274 -13.69 7.28 -9.50
CA GLY A 274 -14.10 6.79 -8.18
C GLY A 274 -15.20 7.66 -7.53
N ARG A 275 -15.16 8.98 -7.74
CA ARG A 275 -16.16 9.92 -7.19
C ARG A 275 -17.55 9.74 -7.79
N THR A 276 -17.62 9.27 -9.03
CA THR A 276 -18.84 8.96 -9.78
C THR A 276 -19.04 7.45 -9.91
N GLY A 277 -18.31 6.63 -9.15
CA GLY A 277 -18.12 5.20 -9.41
C GLY A 277 -19.30 4.29 -9.06
N GLY A 278 -20.35 4.82 -8.42
CA GLY A 278 -21.50 4.05 -7.99
C GLY A 278 -21.94 4.56 -6.63
N ILE A 279 -21.49 3.89 -5.56
CA ILE A 279 -21.52 4.42 -4.20
C ILE A 279 -20.13 4.96 -3.85
N ALA A 280 -20.04 6.27 -3.60
CA ALA A 280 -18.79 6.95 -3.27
C ALA A 280 -18.89 7.66 -1.92
N LEU A 281 -17.99 7.33 -0.99
CA LEU A 281 -17.75 8.09 0.23
C LEU A 281 -16.45 8.86 0.03
N THR A 282 -16.53 10.18 -0.01
CA THR A 282 -15.38 11.05 -0.28
C THR A 282 -15.26 12.09 0.82
N GLY A 283 -14.08 12.27 1.39
CA GLY A 283 -13.76 13.48 2.15
C GLY A 283 -13.78 14.72 1.26
N THR A 284 -13.84 15.91 1.86
CA THR A 284 -13.61 17.15 1.11
C THR A 284 -12.13 17.22 0.76
N GLU A 285 -11.81 17.23 -0.53
CA GLU A 285 -10.44 17.08 -0.99
C GLU A 285 -9.50 18.17 -0.47
N ARG A 286 -8.42 17.68 0.17
CA ARG A 286 -7.27 18.37 0.75
C ARG A 286 -7.61 19.24 1.98
N PRO A 287 -6.88 19.06 3.10
CA PRO A 287 -6.77 20.11 4.10
C PRO A 287 -6.16 21.30 3.39
N SER A 288 -6.98 22.23 2.97
CA SER A 288 -6.49 23.51 2.55
C SER A 288 -5.82 24.06 3.80
N SER A 289 -4.51 24.21 3.76
CA SER A 289 -3.75 25.06 4.68
C SER A 289 -4.22 26.52 4.61
N THR A 290 -5.32 26.81 3.91
CA THR A 290 -6.22 27.93 4.16
C THR A 290 -6.80 27.79 5.57
N TYR A 291 -5.99 28.19 6.54
CA TYR A 291 -6.38 28.58 7.87
C TYR A 291 -7.79 29.18 7.82
N ARG A 292 -8.81 28.46 8.31
CA ARG A 292 -9.86 29.14 9.06
C ARG A 292 -9.08 29.88 10.15
N HIS A 293 -8.94 31.19 10.04
CA HIS A 293 -8.25 32.00 11.05
C HIS A 293 -8.99 31.84 12.38
N ARG A 294 -8.64 30.81 13.14
CA ARG A 294 -9.04 30.69 14.54
C ARG A 294 -8.21 31.70 15.31
N THR A 295 -8.91 32.55 16.05
CA THR A 295 -8.26 33.55 16.91
C THR A 295 -7.41 32.84 17.97
N LYS A 296 -6.43 33.55 18.54
CA LYS A 296 -5.60 33.00 19.64
C LYS A 296 -6.47 32.49 20.80
N ALA A 297 -7.57 33.17 21.10
CA ALA A 297 -8.51 32.79 22.15
C ALA A 297 -9.18 31.44 21.88
N GLN A 298 -9.69 31.22 20.67
CA GLN A 298 -10.31 29.94 20.27
C GLN A 298 -9.33 28.77 20.36
N ARG A 299 -8.07 28.98 19.96
CA ARG A 299 -7.01 27.96 20.10
C ARG A 299 -6.69 27.60 21.56
N HIS A 300 -6.81 28.56 22.48
CA HIS A 300 -6.61 28.32 23.90
C HIS A 300 -7.81 27.61 24.55
N GLN A 301 -9.03 27.90 24.10
CA GLN A 301 -10.25 27.19 24.53
C GLN A 301 -10.23 25.73 24.08
N ASP A 302 -9.98 25.45 22.79
CA ASP A 302 -9.86 24.08 22.29
C ASP A 302 -8.77 23.29 23.04
N LYS A 303 -7.68 23.95 23.43
CA LYS A 303 -6.62 23.33 24.23
C LYS A 303 -7.07 23.03 25.66
N ALA A 304 -7.81 23.94 26.28
CA ALA A 304 -8.36 23.75 27.62
C ALA A 304 -9.37 22.59 27.64
N ASP A 305 -10.28 22.56 26.67
CA ASP A 305 -11.30 21.51 26.53
C ASP A 305 -10.65 20.12 26.32
N ARG A 306 -9.55 20.05 25.55
CA ARG A 306 -8.76 18.81 25.40
C ARG A 306 -8.11 18.34 26.70
N LEU A 307 -7.56 19.26 27.49
CA LEU A 307 -6.91 18.94 28.77
C LEU A 307 -7.94 18.50 29.81
N GLU A 308 -9.14 19.07 29.76
CA GLU A 308 -10.25 18.69 30.63
C GLU A 308 -10.86 17.33 30.26
N ASN A 309 -10.94 17.00 28.96
CA ASN A 309 -11.44 15.70 28.52
C ASN A 309 -10.42 14.57 28.74
N ASN A 310 -9.13 14.83 28.61
CA ASN A 310 -8.07 13.82 28.86
C ASN A 310 -7.92 13.41 30.34
N THR A 311 -8.51 14.16 31.28
CA THR A 311 -8.43 13.84 32.72
C THR A 311 -9.61 13.01 33.23
N LYS A 312 -10.64 12.75 32.40
CA LYS A 312 -11.85 12.04 32.82
C LYS A 312 -11.99 10.60 32.32
N ASP A 313 -11.20 10.17 31.32
CA ASP A 313 -11.28 8.81 30.76
C ASP A 313 -10.05 7.95 31.09
N GLN A 314 -10.18 7.02 32.05
CA GLN A 314 -9.36 5.82 32.10
C GLN A 314 -10.00 4.77 31.19
N GLY A 315 -9.48 4.67 29.96
CA GLY A 315 -9.79 3.59 29.03
C GLY A 315 -10.77 3.97 27.92
N GLY A 316 -10.20 4.34 26.77
CA GLY A 316 -10.89 4.35 25.47
C GLY A 316 -11.70 5.61 25.15
N GLY A 317 -11.24 6.36 24.14
CA GLY A 317 -12.08 7.30 23.38
C GLY A 317 -11.39 8.61 22.99
N THR A 318 -11.26 8.97 21.70
CA THR A 318 -12.17 9.81 20.85
C THR A 318 -12.03 11.33 21.08
N TYR A 319 -12.17 12.28 20.14
CA TYR A 319 -12.88 12.40 18.86
C TYR A 319 -12.24 13.53 18.01
N GLY A 320 -12.25 13.38 16.69
CA GLY A 320 -12.29 14.51 15.75
C GLY A 320 -11.06 14.68 14.86
N ASP A 321 -9.94 15.09 15.44
CA ASP A 321 -8.81 15.57 14.65
C ASP A 321 -7.83 14.43 14.33
N VAL A 322 -7.50 14.24 13.06
CA VAL A 322 -6.46 13.29 12.67
C VAL A 322 -5.15 14.04 12.50
N GLU A 323 -4.27 13.90 13.49
CA GLU A 323 -2.84 14.21 13.32
C GLU A 323 -2.21 13.12 12.45
N THR A 324 -1.83 13.47 11.22
CA THR A 324 -0.98 12.59 10.42
C THR A 324 0.44 12.69 10.96
N TYR A 325 0.88 11.73 11.75
CA TYR A 325 2.31 11.59 12.03
C TYR A 325 2.92 10.82 10.86
N PRO A 326 3.69 11.46 9.95
CA PRO A 326 4.52 10.68 9.05
C PRO A 326 5.49 9.85 9.90
N ILE A 327 5.62 8.57 9.61
CA ILE A 327 6.71 7.76 10.14
C ILE A 327 7.96 8.17 9.34
N GLY A 328 8.66 9.21 9.81
CA GLY A 328 9.81 9.84 9.15
C GLY A 328 9.89 11.36 9.42
N PRO A 329 10.93 12.06 8.92
CA PRO A 329 11.01 13.51 9.08
C PRO A 329 9.90 14.20 8.27
N GLY A 330 8.96 14.81 8.97
CA GLY A 330 7.88 15.59 8.38
C GLY A 330 6.98 16.19 9.45
N THR A 331 6.45 17.38 9.20
CA THR A 331 5.50 18.04 10.09
C THR A 331 4.14 17.35 9.99
N ALA A 332 3.52 17.07 11.13
CA ALA A 332 2.21 16.45 11.15
C ALA A 332 1.18 17.31 10.40
N SER A 333 0.50 16.74 9.39
CA SER A 333 -0.61 17.43 8.72
C SER A 333 -1.90 17.10 9.47
N HIS A 334 -2.60 18.13 9.91
CA HIS A 334 -3.86 18.00 10.64
C HIS A 334 -5.02 18.04 9.65
N VAL A 335 -5.84 16.98 9.62
CA VAL A 335 -7.10 16.98 8.86
C VAL A 335 -8.25 17.09 9.87
N PRO A 336 -8.99 18.20 9.86
CA PRO A 336 -10.20 18.34 10.67
C PRO A 336 -11.21 17.22 10.43
N ALA A 337 -11.92 16.80 11.47
CA ALA A 337 -12.95 15.75 11.40
C ALA A 337 -14.04 16.02 10.35
N ASP A 338 -14.38 17.30 10.16
CA ASP A 338 -15.42 17.78 9.25
C ASP A 338 -15.03 17.67 7.77
N GLU A 339 -13.74 17.46 7.49
CA GLU A 339 -13.24 17.22 6.13
C GLU A 339 -13.24 15.73 5.75
N LEU A 340 -13.44 14.84 6.72
CA LEU A 340 -13.48 13.40 6.51
C LEU A 340 -14.92 12.89 6.43
N VAL A 341 -15.14 11.93 5.54
CA VAL A 341 -16.40 11.18 5.51
C VAL A 341 -16.34 10.03 6.50
N THR A 342 -17.46 9.76 7.16
CA THR A 342 -17.64 8.54 7.95
C THR A 342 -18.84 7.77 7.40
N GLY A 343 -18.91 6.48 7.67
CA GLY A 343 -20.05 5.71 7.21
C GLY A 343 -20.04 4.26 7.63
N LYS A 344 -21.24 3.68 7.63
CA LYS A 344 -21.48 2.27 7.90
C LYS A 344 -22.32 1.68 6.79
N ILE A 345 -21.79 0.65 6.14
CA ILE A 345 -22.49 -0.11 5.09
C ILE A 345 -22.58 -1.55 5.58
N GLU A 346 -23.80 -2.02 5.82
CA GLU A 346 -24.07 -3.30 6.46
C GLU A 346 -25.14 -4.13 5.74
N ASN A 347 -24.94 -5.45 5.67
CA ASN A 347 -25.95 -6.42 5.21
C ASN A 347 -26.55 -6.07 3.84
N SER A 348 -25.75 -5.47 2.96
CA SER A 348 -26.22 -4.90 1.69
C SER A 348 -25.64 -5.64 0.48
N VAL A 349 -26.32 -5.50 -0.65
CA VAL A 349 -25.90 -6.10 -1.93
C VAL A 349 -25.64 -4.97 -2.93
N ILE A 350 -24.48 -5.00 -3.57
CA ILE A 350 -24.10 -4.06 -4.63
C ILE A 350 -23.74 -4.87 -5.87
N THR A 351 -24.27 -4.51 -7.05
CA THR A 351 -24.12 -5.35 -8.25
C THR A 351 -23.95 -4.53 -9.52
N ARG A 352 -22.87 -4.78 -10.28
CA ARG A 352 -22.59 -4.13 -11.57
C ARG A 352 -22.40 -2.61 -11.53
N ASP A 353 -22.15 -2.08 -10.34
CA ASP A 353 -21.65 -0.71 -10.18
C ASP A 353 -20.25 -0.57 -10.80
N ALA A 354 -19.88 0.63 -11.25
CA ALA A 354 -18.57 0.83 -11.88
C ALA A 354 -17.43 0.50 -10.91
N TYR A 355 -17.54 0.99 -9.67
CA TYR A 355 -16.83 0.51 -8.50
C TYR A 355 -17.89 0.01 -7.52
N GLY A 356 -17.71 -1.18 -6.95
CA GLY A 356 -18.67 -1.70 -5.98
C GLY A 356 -18.82 -0.77 -4.77
N LEU A 357 -17.71 -0.25 -4.26
CA LEU A 357 -17.70 0.79 -3.24
C LEU A 357 -16.40 1.58 -3.34
N PHE A 358 -16.51 2.91 -3.46
CA PHE A 358 -15.36 3.80 -3.44
C PHE A 358 -15.32 4.60 -2.15
N VAL A 359 -14.19 4.58 -1.44
CA VAL A 359 -14.00 5.32 -0.20
C VAL A 359 -12.69 6.10 -0.24
N SER A 360 -12.70 7.42 -0.07
CA SER A 360 -11.50 8.26 -0.01
C SER A 360 -11.68 9.34 1.04
N GLY A 361 -10.60 9.76 1.72
CA GLY A 361 -10.69 10.81 2.74
C GLY A 361 -11.68 10.46 3.85
N SER A 362 -11.58 9.25 4.38
CA SER A 362 -12.51 8.72 5.37
C SER A 362 -11.84 8.35 6.68
N ASN A 363 -12.56 8.45 7.79
CA ASN A 363 -12.11 7.91 9.07
C ASN A 363 -13.14 6.91 9.60
N GLN A 364 -12.68 5.80 10.19
CA GLN A 364 -13.54 4.84 10.90
C GLN A 364 -14.72 4.31 10.08
N THR A 365 -14.57 4.21 8.76
CA THR A 365 -15.61 3.62 7.90
C THR A 365 -15.75 2.13 8.17
N GLN A 366 -16.99 1.65 8.24
CA GLN A 366 -17.34 0.26 8.52
C GLN A 366 -18.04 -0.36 7.31
N ILE A 367 -17.48 -1.45 6.78
CA ILE A 367 -18.04 -2.22 5.67
C ILE A 367 -18.22 -3.66 6.17
N ILE A 368 -19.45 -4.06 6.48
CA ILE A 368 -19.73 -5.28 7.24
C ILE A 368 -20.79 -6.13 6.53
N ASN A 369 -20.57 -7.43 6.39
CA ASN A 369 -21.60 -8.37 5.87
C ASN A 369 -22.17 -7.99 4.49
N ASN A 370 -21.36 -7.42 3.60
CA ASN A 370 -21.83 -6.99 2.28
C ASN A 370 -21.52 -8.01 1.18
N LYS A 371 -22.30 -7.98 0.11
CA LYS A 371 -22.11 -8.79 -1.09
C LYS A 371 -21.97 -7.88 -2.29
N ILE A 372 -20.76 -7.80 -2.84
CA ILE A 372 -20.41 -6.95 -3.98
C ILE A 372 -20.13 -7.85 -5.17
N ARG A 373 -20.85 -7.67 -6.26
CA ARG A 373 -20.82 -8.57 -7.41
C ARG A 373 -20.62 -7.83 -8.72
N ASP A 374 -19.77 -8.40 -9.57
CA ASP A 374 -19.65 -8.04 -10.97
C ASP A 374 -19.36 -6.55 -11.18
N SER A 375 -18.61 -5.94 -10.26
CA SER A 375 -18.19 -4.54 -10.38
C SER A 375 -17.32 -4.36 -11.62
N ILE A 376 -17.54 -3.29 -12.37
CA ILE A 376 -16.88 -3.11 -13.68
C ILE A 376 -15.37 -2.95 -13.49
N VAL A 377 -14.94 -2.11 -12.53
CA VAL A 377 -13.52 -1.77 -12.27
C VAL A 377 -12.97 -2.52 -11.06
N HIS A 378 -13.38 -2.16 -9.85
CA HIS A 378 -12.93 -2.79 -8.60
C HIS A 378 -14.13 -3.04 -7.69
N GLY A 379 -14.02 -4.04 -6.81
CA GLY A 379 -15.05 -4.31 -5.81
C GLY A 379 -15.08 -3.25 -4.73
N VAL A 380 -14.26 -3.41 -3.68
CA VAL A 380 -14.06 -2.39 -2.64
C VAL A 380 -12.76 -1.65 -2.90
N PHE A 381 -12.86 -0.34 -3.13
CA PHE A 381 -11.71 0.52 -3.37
C PHE A 381 -11.57 1.58 -2.27
N MET A 382 -10.69 1.29 -1.32
CA MET A 382 -10.22 2.25 -0.33
C MET A 382 -9.10 3.07 -0.97
N HIS A 383 -9.46 4.28 -1.37
CA HIS A 383 -8.56 5.24 -1.97
C HIS A 383 -7.91 6.15 -0.91
N ARG A 384 -7.06 7.07 -1.36
CA ARG A 384 -6.20 7.94 -0.54
C ARG A 384 -6.92 8.54 0.66
N PHE A 385 -6.19 8.60 1.77
CA PHE A 385 -6.60 9.19 3.04
C PHE A 385 -7.77 8.49 3.74
N ALA A 386 -8.06 7.23 3.39
CA ALA A 386 -8.90 6.37 4.21
C ALA A 386 -8.10 5.80 5.40
N LYS A 387 -8.60 6.02 6.62
CA LYS A 387 -7.92 5.63 7.86
C LYS A 387 -8.84 4.91 8.84
N ASN A 388 -8.26 4.00 9.62
CA ASN A 388 -8.94 3.29 10.71
C ASN A 388 -10.22 2.57 10.26
N ALA A 389 -10.29 2.16 8.99
CA ALA A 389 -11.48 1.51 8.45
C ALA A 389 -11.49 0.01 8.82
N THR A 390 -12.69 -0.53 9.05
CA THR A 390 -12.90 -1.96 9.28
C THR A 390 -13.76 -2.53 8.17
N ILE A 391 -13.24 -3.52 7.47
CA ILE A 391 -13.94 -4.30 6.46
C ILE A 391 -14.05 -5.71 7.02
N SER A 392 -15.27 -6.22 7.23
CA SER A 392 -15.47 -7.55 7.77
C SER A 392 -16.58 -8.31 7.07
N HIS A 393 -16.41 -9.64 6.95
CA HIS A 393 -17.45 -10.53 6.42
C HIS A 393 -18.03 -10.09 5.06
N THR A 394 -17.21 -9.43 4.25
CA THR A 394 -17.63 -8.88 2.95
C THR A 394 -17.15 -9.78 1.83
N GLU A 395 -18.06 -10.09 0.91
CA GLU A 395 -17.82 -10.92 -0.26
C GLU A 395 -17.71 -10.02 -1.49
N VAL A 396 -16.61 -10.14 -2.23
CA VAL A 396 -16.40 -9.50 -3.53
C VAL A 396 -16.17 -10.56 -4.58
N THR A 397 -17.08 -10.66 -5.55
CA THR A 397 -17.03 -11.69 -6.59
C THR A 397 -17.11 -11.09 -7.99
N GLY A 398 -16.27 -11.55 -8.92
CA GLY A 398 -16.43 -11.23 -10.35
C GLY A 398 -16.10 -9.78 -10.75
N SER A 399 -15.34 -9.04 -9.94
CA SER A 399 -14.94 -7.68 -10.31
C SER A 399 -14.02 -7.70 -11.53
N GLY A 400 -14.13 -6.73 -12.44
CA GLY A 400 -13.29 -6.66 -13.65
C GLY A 400 -11.79 -6.51 -13.36
N GLY A 401 -11.43 -5.84 -12.25
CA GLY A 401 -10.07 -5.68 -11.75
C GLY A 401 -9.84 -6.47 -10.46
N ASP A 402 -9.28 -5.81 -9.45
CA ASP A 402 -9.06 -6.38 -8.11
C ASP A 402 -10.35 -6.44 -7.27
N GLY A 403 -10.41 -7.40 -6.34
CA GLY A 403 -11.53 -7.52 -5.39
C GLY A 403 -11.52 -6.42 -4.33
N PHE A 404 -10.48 -6.39 -3.49
CA PHE A 404 -10.26 -5.34 -2.49
C PHE A 404 -8.98 -4.60 -2.78
N VAL A 405 -9.03 -3.27 -2.79
CA VAL A 405 -7.87 -2.42 -3.03
C VAL A 405 -7.75 -1.40 -1.91
N LEU A 406 -6.62 -1.44 -1.20
CA LEU A 406 -6.16 -0.40 -0.30
C LEU A 406 -5.05 0.36 -1.03
N SER A 407 -5.37 1.56 -1.51
CA SER A 407 -4.45 2.35 -2.32
C SER A 407 -3.42 3.10 -1.47
N ARG A 408 -2.48 3.79 -2.14
CA ARG A 408 -1.55 4.71 -1.48
C ARG A 408 -2.28 5.67 -0.54
N ALA A 409 -1.61 6.06 0.55
CA ALA A 409 -2.16 6.92 1.59
C ALA A 409 -3.35 6.35 2.38
N THR A 410 -3.61 5.04 2.32
CA THR A 410 -4.48 4.36 3.30
C THR A 410 -3.65 3.85 4.48
N GLU A 411 -4.17 3.98 5.69
CA GLU A 411 -3.49 3.56 6.92
C GLU A 411 -4.45 2.84 7.87
N LYS A 412 -3.94 1.84 8.59
CA LYS A 412 -4.68 1.17 9.67
C LYS A 412 -6.04 0.61 9.22
N VAL A 413 -6.11 0.09 7.99
CA VAL A 413 -7.31 -0.58 7.50
C VAL A 413 -7.23 -2.06 7.83
N GLN A 414 -8.28 -2.58 8.45
CA GLN A 414 -8.38 -3.99 8.82
C GLN A 414 -9.39 -4.69 7.92
N VAL A 415 -8.95 -5.73 7.21
CA VAL A 415 -9.79 -6.58 6.37
C VAL A 415 -9.85 -7.95 7.02
N ASN A 416 -11.00 -8.31 7.58
CA ASN A 416 -11.19 -9.51 8.40
C ASN A 416 -12.28 -10.40 7.80
N ASP A 417 -12.05 -11.71 7.72
CA ASP A 417 -13.09 -12.69 7.35
C ASP A 417 -13.77 -12.37 6.00
N CYS A 418 -13.02 -11.83 5.03
CA CYS A 418 -13.54 -11.41 3.73
C CYS A 418 -13.26 -12.45 2.63
N LEU A 419 -14.08 -12.46 1.59
CA LEU A 419 -13.92 -13.33 0.42
C LEU A 419 -13.68 -12.49 -0.83
N ALA A 420 -12.58 -12.75 -1.55
CA ALA A 420 -12.30 -12.21 -2.87
C ALA A 420 -12.22 -13.35 -3.90
N GLU A 421 -13.25 -13.51 -4.72
CA GLU A 421 -13.40 -14.66 -5.61
C GLU A 421 -13.59 -14.28 -7.09
N ASN A 422 -12.88 -14.97 -7.98
CA ASN A 422 -13.02 -14.86 -9.44
C ASN A 422 -12.94 -13.42 -9.98
N ASN A 423 -12.14 -12.55 -9.34
CA ASN A 423 -11.89 -11.20 -9.83
C ASN A 423 -10.86 -11.23 -10.98
N GLY A 424 -10.96 -10.29 -11.92
CA GLY A 424 -10.13 -10.25 -13.12
C GLY A 424 -8.63 -10.12 -12.84
N ARG A 425 -8.25 -9.59 -11.68
CA ARG A 425 -6.85 -9.44 -11.24
C ARG A 425 -6.58 -10.05 -9.87
N ASN A 426 -6.29 -9.24 -8.87
CA ASN A 426 -5.89 -9.70 -7.55
C ASN A 426 -7.12 -9.91 -6.65
N GLY A 427 -7.03 -10.81 -5.67
CA GLY A 427 -8.03 -10.87 -4.61
C GLY A 427 -7.97 -9.62 -3.72
N PHE A 428 -6.79 -9.38 -3.14
CA PHE A 428 -6.51 -8.23 -2.28
C PHE A 428 -5.25 -7.51 -2.73
N THR A 429 -5.28 -6.18 -2.77
CA THR A 429 -4.13 -5.33 -3.07
C THR A 429 -3.96 -4.32 -1.94
N LEU A 430 -2.77 -4.25 -1.36
CA LEU A 430 -2.39 -3.26 -0.36
C LEU A 430 -1.18 -2.47 -0.87
N ASP A 431 -1.37 -1.18 -1.11
CA ASP A 431 -0.36 -0.28 -1.63
C ASP A 431 -0.01 0.80 -0.59
N GLY A 432 1.08 0.58 0.13
CA GLY A 432 1.63 1.51 1.12
C GLY A 432 2.75 2.39 0.57
N ARG A 433 2.97 2.42 -0.75
CA ARG A 433 4.00 3.28 -1.36
C ARG A 433 3.71 4.76 -1.10
N ALA A 434 4.77 5.56 -1.07
CA ALA A 434 4.66 7.01 -0.97
C ALA A 434 3.87 7.60 -2.14
N LEU A 435 3.28 8.78 -1.92
CA LEU A 435 2.54 9.49 -2.98
C LEU A 435 3.51 10.06 -4.04
N ALA A 436 4.73 10.38 -3.64
CA ALA A 436 5.82 10.77 -4.53
C ALA A 436 7.16 10.11 -4.14
N HIS A 437 8.08 10.06 -5.10
CA HIS A 437 9.45 9.56 -4.93
C HIS A 437 10.50 10.68 -4.85
N GLY A 438 10.06 11.94 -4.92
CA GLY A 438 10.88 13.15 -4.91
C GLY A 438 10.00 14.40 -4.96
N PRO A 439 10.58 15.59 -5.17
CA PRO A 439 9.81 16.81 -5.38
C PRO A 439 8.74 16.59 -6.45
N SER A 440 7.50 16.96 -6.13
CA SER A 440 6.37 16.86 -7.06
C SER A 440 5.71 18.22 -7.19
N ALA A 441 5.13 18.50 -8.36
CA ALA A 441 4.49 19.79 -8.64
C ALA A 441 3.35 20.12 -7.65
N SER A 442 2.72 19.10 -7.05
CA SER A 442 1.68 19.26 -6.04
C SER A 442 2.17 19.12 -4.60
N GLY A 443 3.49 18.98 -4.36
CA GLY A 443 4.06 18.89 -3.01
C GLY A 443 3.64 17.63 -2.24
N GLU A 444 3.39 16.52 -2.95
CA GLU A 444 2.94 15.27 -2.34
C GLU A 444 3.95 14.69 -1.34
N SER A 445 3.42 13.99 -0.34
CA SER A 445 4.23 13.39 0.72
C SER A 445 5.15 12.28 0.21
N LEU A 446 6.38 12.27 0.75
CA LEU A 446 7.35 11.17 0.60
C LEU A 446 7.20 10.10 1.68
N ALA A 447 6.27 10.28 2.63
CA ALA A 447 6.01 9.31 3.68
C ALA A 447 5.40 8.03 3.09
N VAL A 448 5.80 6.89 3.64
CA VAL A 448 5.17 5.59 3.37
C VAL A 448 4.01 5.36 4.33
N TYR A 449 3.09 4.51 3.91
CA TYR A 449 1.86 4.21 4.64
C TYR A 449 1.85 2.75 5.08
N GLY A 450 1.12 2.42 6.13
CA GLY A 450 1.31 1.13 6.78
C GLY A 450 0.21 0.71 7.75
N ASP A 451 0.54 -0.32 8.53
CA ASP A 451 -0.29 -0.88 9.59
C ASP A 451 -1.67 -1.40 9.11
N SER A 452 -1.79 -1.71 7.82
CA SER A 452 -3.00 -2.34 7.26
C SER A 452 -2.83 -3.85 7.21
N SER A 453 -3.94 -4.58 7.34
CA SER A 453 -3.92 -6.04 7.46
C SER A 453 -5.05 -6.74 6.73
N VAL A 454 -4.76 -7.94 6.23
CA VAL A 454 -5.73 -8.92 5.73
C VAL A 454 -5.65 -10.16 6.61
N ASN A 455 -6.71 -10.44 7.35
CA ASN A 455 -6.77 -11.50 8.35
C ASN A 455 -7.93 -12.44 8.07
N ASN A 456 -7.74 -13.74 8.30
CA ASN A 456 -8.78 -14.77 8.18
C ASN A 456 -9.56 -14.73 6.85
N SER A 457 -8.95 -14.22 5.78
CA SER A 457 -9.66 -13.92 4.54
C SER A 457 -9.31 -14.94 3.46
N VAL A 458 -10.16 -15.05 2.45
CA VAL A 458 -10.05 -16.04 1.39
C VAL A 458 -9.91 -15.34 0.04
N ALA A 459 -8.84 -15.64 -0.70
CA ALA A 459 -8.66 -15.26 -2.09
C ALA A 459 -8.72 -16.52 -2.98
N ARG A 460 -9.72 -16.63 -3.86
CA ARG A 460 -9.91 -17.83 -4.70
C ARG A 460 -10.15 -17.50 -6.16
N GLY A 461 -9.45 -18.19 -7.06
CA GLY A 461 -9.75 -18.14 -8.50
C GLY A 461 -9.53 -16.78 -9.16
N ASN A 462 -8.81 -15.85 -8.52
CA ASN A 462 -8.54 -14.53 -9.07
C ASN A 462 -7.54 -14.62 -10.24
N GLY A 463 -7.70 -13.76 -11.25
CA GLY A 463 -7.00 -13.84 -12.54
C GLY A 463 -5.49 -13.65 -12.48
N ARG A 464 -4.97 -13.00 -11.43
CA ARG A 464 -3.54 -12.72 -11.24
C ARG A 464 -3.02 -13.27 -9.91
N TYR A 465 -2.94 -12.45 -8.87
CA TYR A 465 -2.42 -12.87 -7.56
C TYR A 465 -3.55 -13.09 -6.56
N GLY A 466 -3.32 -13.92 -5.54
CA GLY A 466 -4.22 -13.94 -4.39
C GLY A 466 -4.20 -12.61 -3.65
N ILE A 467 -2.99 -12.24 -3.20
CA ILE A 467 -2.74 -11.02 -2.42
C ILE A 467 -1.47 -10.33 -2.93
N GLU A 468 -1.54 -9.02 -3.17
CA GLU A 468 -0.40 -8.19 -3.53
C GLU A 468 -0.17 -7.10 -2.47
N VAL A 469 1.05 -7.01 -1.95
CA VAL A 469 1.51 -6.00 -1.00
C VAL A 469 2.61 -5.19 -1.66
N MET A 470 2.41 -3.89 -1.82
CA MET A 470 3.33 -2.97 -2.49
C MET A 470 3.78 -1.88 -1.52
N GLY A 471 5.09 -1.75 -1.31
CA GLY A 471 5.66 -0.73 -0.44
C GLY A 471 5.10 -0.74 0.98
N GLY A 472 5.19 0.40 1.67
CA GLY A 472 4.66 0.56 3.01
C GLY A 472 5.45 -0.12 4.12
N ILE A 473 4.96 0.03 5.35
CA ILE A 473 5.59 -0.49 6.57
C ILE A 473 4.60 -1.28 7.42
N ARG A 474 5.04 -2.40 8.01
CA ARG A 474 4.25 -3.23 8.95
C ARG A 474 2.88 -3.64 8.39
N GLN A 475 2.84 -3.99 7.11
CA GLN A 475 1.64 -4.59 6.53
C GLN A 475 1.56 -6.06 6.93
N ALA A 476 0.36 -6.59 7.13
CA ALA A 476 0.18 -7.96 7.59
C ALA A 476 -0.81 -8.76 6.73
N VAL A 477 -0.48 -10.02 6.49
CA VAL A 477 -1.38 -11.02 5.92
C VAL A 477 -1.32 -12.24 6.81
N GLN A 478 -2.42 -12.52 7.51
CA GLN A 478 -2.45 -13.50 8.60
C GLN A 478 -3.59 -14.49 8.44
N THR A 479 -3.32 -15.77 8.70
CA THR A 479 -4.32 -16.83 8.79
C THR A 479 -5.25 -16.89 7.57
N SER A 480 -4.78 -16.44 6.40
CA SER A 480 -5.60 -16.28 5.20
C SER A 480 -5.38 -17.45 4.24
N GLU A 481 -6.41 -17.77 3.45
CA GLU A 481 -6.37 -18.85 2.47
C GLU A 481 -6.29 -18.29 1.05
N VAL A 482 -5.33 -18.76 0.26
CA VAL A 482 -5.15 -18.38 -1.15
C VAL A 482 -5.19 -19.62 -2.04
N VAL A 483 -6.20 -19.71 -2.90
CA VAL A 483 -6.44 -20.86 -3.77
C VAL A 483 -6.36 -20.45 -5.24
N GLY A 484 -5.42 -21.06 -5.96
CA GLY A 484 -5.17 -20.80 -7.38
C GLY A 484 -4.36 -19.52 -7.62
N GLY A 485 -4.53 -18.96 -8.82
CA GLY A 485 -3.80 -17.78 -9.28
C GLY A 485 -2.42 -18.09 -9.87
N ASP A 486 -1.80 -17.07 -10.47
CA ASP A 486 -0.43 -17.15 -10.97
C ASP A 486 0.59 -17.24 -9.82
N MET A 487 0.42 -16.36 -8.83
CA MET A 487 1.19 -16.36 -7.59
C MET A 487 0.25 -16.14 -6.40
N GLY A 488 0.61 -16.67 -5.23
CA GLY A 488 -0.27 -16.64 -4.06
C GLY A 488 -0.23 -15.29 -3.35
N ILE A 489 0.84 -15.04 -2.60
CA ILE A 489 1.10 -13.75 -1.93
C ILE A 489 2.36 -13.13 -2.53
N VAL A 490 2.25 -11.90 -3.00
CA VAL A 490 3.36 -11.15 -3.61
C VAL A 490 3.64 -9.91 -2.78
N VAL A 491 4.86 -9.78 -2.26
CA VAL A 491 5.34 -8.58 -1.57
C VAL A 491 6.39 -7.92 -2.45
N ARG A 492 6.23 -6.63 -2.74
CA ARG A 492 7.11 -5.91 -3.67
C ARG A 492 7.30 -4.43 -3.36
N ALA A 493 8.13 -3.80 -4.19
CA ALA A 493 8.28 -2.34 -4.26
C ALA A 493 8.74 -1.71 -2.95
N GLY A 494 9.76 -2.28 -2.32
CA GLY A 494 10.38 -1.70 -1.13
C GLY A 494 9.59 -1.87 0.16
N ALA A 495 8.61 -2.78 0.22
CA ALA A 495 7.82 -3.00 1.43
C ALA A 495 8.72 -3.42 2.62
N GLU A 496 8.43 -2.88 3.79
CA GLU A 496 9.25 -3.06 4.99
C GLU A 496 8.46 -3.71 6.13
N ALA A 497 9.10 -4.63 6.86
CA ALA A 497 8.55 -5.27 8.05
C ALA A 497 7.19 -5.95 7.81
N VAL A 498 6.99 -6.49 6.60
CA VAL A 498 5.75 -7.20 6.24
C VAL A 498 5.66 -8.53 6.98
N GLN A 499 4.51 -8.82 7.57
CA GLN A 499 4.24 -10.06 8.29
C GLN A 499 3.33 -10.96 7.46
N LEU A 500 3.84 -12.12 7.06
CA LEU A 500 3.10 -13.19 6.39
C LEU A 500 3.07 -14.40 7.32
N SER A 501 2.00 -14.55 8.11
CA SER A 501 1.93 -15.59 9.15
C SER A 501 0.71 -16.50 9.05
N GLY A 502 0.91 -17.81 9.24
CA GLY A 502 -0.19 -18.76 9.35
C GLY A 502 -1.06 -18.92 8.09
N ASN A 503 -0.60 -18.45 6.93
CA ASN A 503 -1.40 -18.49 5.71
C ASN A 503 -1.38 -19.88 5.07
N LYS A 504 -2.48 -20.23 4.39
CA LYS A 504 -2.61 -21.46 3.62
C LYS A 504 -2.69 -21.14 2.14
N LEU A 505 -1.72 -21.59 1.36
CA LEU A 505 -1.62 -21.34 -0.06
C LEU A 505 -1.70 -22.66 -0.82
N THR A 506 -2.59 -22.75 -1.81
CA THR A 506 -2.77 -23.97 -2.60
C THR A 506 -2.96 -23.69 -4.08
N GLY A 507 -2.23 -24.41 -4.94
CA GLY A 507 -2.50 -24.47 -6.38
C GLY A 507 -2.02 -23.28 -7.21
N GLN A 508 -1.01 -22.55 -6.74
CA GLN A 508 -0.39 -21.44 -7.49
C GLN A 508 0.39 -21.96 -8.71
N LYS A 509 0.33 -21.26 -9.84
CA LYS A 509 1.02 -21.68 -11.08
C LYS A 509 2.54 -21.54 -10.99
N ARG A 510 3.06 -20.46 -10.39
CA ARG A 510 4.50 -20.20 -10.30
C ARG A 510 5.01 -20.28 -8.87
N GLN A 511 4.49 -19.42 -7.99
CA GLN A 511 5.08 -19.19 -6.67
C GLN A 511 3.98 -19.11 -5.60
N GLY A 512 4.18 -19.80 -4.48
CA GLY A 512 3.32 -19.62 -3.30
C GLY A 512 3.45 -18.21 -2.76
N ILE A 513 4.63 -17.89 -2.21
CA ILE A 513 4.97 -16.56 -1.69
C ILE A 513 6.15 -15.99 -2.48
N ALA A 514 6.06 -14.73 -2.90
CA ALA A 514 7.12 -14.03 -3.62
C ALA A 514 7.48 -12.71 -2.93
N LEU A 515 8.71 -12.57 -2.46
CA LEU A 515 9.30 -11.32 -1.96
C LEU A 515 10.26 -10.79 -3.03
N ARG A 516 10.01 -9.60 -3.58
CA ARG A 516 10.81 -9.09 -4.69
C ARG A 516 10.92 -7.58 -4.72
N ASP A 517 11.90 -7.06 -5.45
CA ASP A 517 11.99 -5.63 -5.76
C ASP A 517 12.18 -4.77 -4.49
N GLY A 518 13.17 -5.13 -3.69
CA GLY A 518 13.66 -4.34 -2.57
C GLY A 518 12.92 -4.53 -1.24
N VAL A 519 12.20 -5.64 -1.03
CA VAL A 519 11.52 -5.92 0.25
C VAL A 519 12.55 -6.06 1.37
N ARG A 520 12.27 -5.44 2.52
CA ARG A 520 13.16 -5.42 3.68
C ARG A 520 12.50 -5.99 4.93
N ASN A 521 13.25 -6.79 5.68
CA ASN A 521 12.85 -7.30 6.99
C ASN A 521 11.48 -7.99 6.99
N ALA A 522 11.14 -8.71 5.91
CA ALA A 522 9.87 -9.45 5.86
C ALA A 522 9.93 -10.68 6.79
N TYR A 523 8.80 -11.02 7.39
CA TYR A 523 8.63 -12.18 8.26
C TYR A 523 7.64 -13.15 7.61
N VAL A 524 8.14 -14.26 7.08
CA VAL A 524 7.36 -15.34 6.46
C VAL A 524 7.41 -16.53 7.39
N SER A 525 6.36 -16.71 8.20
CA SER A 525 6.37 -17.72 9.26
C SER A 525 5.11 -18.56 9.39
N GLY A 526 5.26 -19.84 9.71
CA GLY A 526 4.11 -20.72 9.98
C GLY A 526 3.15 -20.91 8.79
N ASN A 527 3.56 -20.61 7.56
CA ASN A 527 2.69 -20.74 6.40
C ASN A 527 2.68 -22.19 5.90
N THR A 528 1.53 -22.63 5.39
CA THR A 528 1.38 -23.91 4.69
C THR A 528 1.22 -23.65 3.21
N ILE A 529 2.22 -24.02 2.41
CA ILE A 529 2.25 -23.79 0.96
C ILE A 529 2.22 -25.15 0.27
N THR A 530 1.21 -25.40 -0.56
CA THR A 530 1.01 -26.68 -1.24
C THR A 530 0.78 -26.48 -2.74
N GLY A 531 1.57 -27.16 -3.56
CA GLY A 531 1.57 -27.02 -5.01
C GLY A 531 2.56 -25.96 -5.50
N GLY A 532 2.48 -25.66 -6.80
CA GLY A 532 3.44 -24.80 -7.50
C GLY A 532 4.87 -25.37 -7.57
N PRO A 533 5.67 -24.96 -8.57
CA PRO A 533 7.06 -25.36 -8.68
C PRO A 533 7.97 -24.63 -7.67
N THR A 534 7.56 -23.49 -7.11
CA THR A 534 8.32 -22.80 -6.07
C THR A 534 7.45 -22.42 -4.88
N GLY A 535 7.86 -22.82 -3.68
CA GLY A 535 7.16 -22.47 -2.45
C GLY A 535 7.32 -20.99 -2.09
N VAL A 536 8.54 -20.61 -1.72
CA VAL A 536 8.92 -19.23 -1.41
C VAL A 536 10.01 -18.75 -2.37
N TYR A 537 9.79 -17.60 -3.00
CA TYR A 537 10.73 -16.97 -3.92
C TYR A 537 11.15 -15.60 -3.38
N MET A 538 12.46 -15.37 -3.25
CA MET A 538 13.05 -14.10 -2.83
C MET A 538 13.97 -13.58 -3.92
N ARG A 539 13.79 -12.32 -4.34
CA ARG A 539 14.66 -11.65 -5.31
C ARG A 539 14.98 -10.22 -4.90
N ASP A 540 16.27 -9.92 -4.73
CA ASP A 540 16.73 -8.58 -4.35
C ASP A 540 15.94 -8.06 -3.12
N SER A 541 15.84 -8.91 -2.11
CA SER A 541 14.97 -8.74 -0.94
C SER A 541 15.51 -9.56 0.23
N ASN A 542 15.32 -9.08 1.46
CA ASN A 542 15.74 -9.78 2.67
C ASN A 542 14.60 -10.00 3.66
N GLY A 543 14.72 -11.06 4.47
CA GLY A 543 13.74 -11.42 5.47
C GLY A 543 13.98 -12.78 6.12
N GLN A 544 13.06 -13.16 7.00
CA GLN A 544 13.05 -14.43 7.71
C GLN A 544 11.99 -15.35 7.10
N VAL A 545 12.41 -16.51 6.60
CA VAL A 545 11.55 -17.60 6.13
C VAL A 545 11.67 -18.74 7.13
N VAL A 546 10.79 -18.76 8.14
CA VAL A 546 10.94 -19.60 9.33
C VAL A 546 9.72 -20.43 9.63
N GLY A 547 9.87 -21.74 9.87
CA GLY A 547 8.77 -22.56 10.38
C GLY A 547 7.65 -22.79 9.37
N ASN A 548 7.93 -22.74 8.06
CA ASN A 548 6.93 -22.95 7.03
C ASN A 548 6.86 -24.43 6.62
N LYS A 549 5.65 -24.90 6.29
CA LYS A 549 5.42 -26.22 5.70
C LYS A 549 5.23 -26.05 4.20
N ILE A 550 6.22 -26.48 3.41
CA ILE A 550 6.26 -26.28 1.97
C ILE A 550 6.19 -27.63 1.28
N THR A 551 5.19 -27.83 0.43
CA THR A 551 5.02 -29.02 -0.40
C THR A 551 4.91 -28.59 -1.85
N THR A 552 5.95 -28.83 -2.65
CA THR A 552 6.01 -28.44 -4.07
C THR A 552 5.54 -29.57 -4.98
N VAL A 553 5.16 -29.23 -6.21
CA VAL A 553 4.87 -30.25 -7.24
C VAL A 553 6.16 -30.96 -7.67
N LYS A 554 6.02 -32.15 -8.25
CA LYS A 554 7.17 -32.85 -8.85
C LYS A 554 7.57 -32.14 -10.15
N ASP A 555 8.67 -31.40 -10.13
CA ASP A 555 9.21 -30.70 -11.30
C ASP A 555 10.74 -30.70 -11.20
N VAL A 556 11.44 -30.92 -12.32
CA VAL A 556 12.92 -30.94 -12.33
C VAL A 556 13.53 -29.61 -11.90
N ASN A 557 12.83 -28.49 -12.11
CA ASN A 557 13.28 -27.14 -11.77
C ASN A 557 12.62 -26.60 -10.49
N ALA A 558 11.87 -27.43 -9.75
CA ALA A 558 11.23 -26.98 -8.53
C ALA A 558 12.23 -26.75 -7.39
N HIS A 559 11.82 -25.83 -6.50
CA HIS A 559 12.55 -25.46 -5.30
C HIS A 559 11.55 -25.18 -4.17
N GLY A 560 11.84 -25.62 -2.95
CA GLY A 560 11.05 -25.21 -1.78
C GLY A 560 11.20 -23.71 -1.52
N VAL A 561 12.44 -23.26 -1.36
CA VAL A 561 12.81 -21.86 -1.17
C VAL A 561 13.89 -21.47 -2.18
N THR A 562 13.69 -20.36 -2.88
CA THR A 562 14.68 -19.81 -3.83
C THR A 562 15.04 -18.38 -3.44
N VAL A 563 16.34 -18.09 -3.38
CA VAL A 563 16.89 -16.76 -3.07
C VAL A 563 17.81 -16.33 -4.21
N VAL A 564 17.54 -15.15 -4.78
CA VAL A 564 18.26 -14.59 -5.94
C VAL A 564 18.63 -13.14 -5.68
N GLY A 565 19.83 -12.74 -6.09
CA GLY A 565 20.28 -11.35 -5.97
C GLY A 565 20.60 -10.95 -4.52
N ALA A 566 20.48 -9.66 -4.22
CA ALA A 566 20.84 -9.12 -2.91
C ALA A 566 19.87 -9.61 -1.82
N ALA A 567 20.38 -10.41 -0.87
CA ALA A 567 19.56 -11.02 0.19
C ALA A 567 20.29 -11.08 1.54
N GLY A 568 21.31 -10.24 1.74
CA GLY A 568 22.10 -10.21 2.96
C GLY A 568 21.24 -10.03 4.22
N GLY A 569 21.57 -10.78 5.28
CA GLY A 569 20.82 -10.80 6.54
C GLY A 569 19.53 -11.62 6.50
N SER A 570 19.30 -12.39 5.43
CA SER A 570 18.14 -13.30 5.38
C SER A 570 18.38 -14.57 6.18
N GLU A 571 17.31 -15.11 6.77
CA GLU A 571 17.31 -16.40 7.46
C GLU A 571 16.30 -17.34 6.78
N VAL A 572 16.73 -18.56 6.45
CA VAL A 572 15.86 -19.65 5.98
C VAL A 572 16.05 -20.80 6.94
N ALA A 573 15.14 -20.96 7.90
CA ALA A 573 15.35 -21.92 8.98
C ALA A 573 14.09 -22.63 9.46
N ARG A 574 14.24 -23.85 9.98
CA ARG A 574 13.14 -24.60 10.61
C ARG A 574 11.95 -24.85 9.68
N ASN A 575 12.16 -24.87 8.36
CA ASN A 575 11.11 -25.17 7.40
C ASN A 575 11.04 -26.69 7.16
N THR A 576 9.83 -27.21 6.95
CA THR A 576 9.62 -28.58 6.46
C THR A 576 9.36 -28.52 4.97
N ILE A 577 10.28 -29.06 4.17
CA ILE A 577 10.24 -28.93 2.71
C ILE A 577 10.11 -30.32 2.08
N VAL A 578 9.01 -30.52 1.35
CA VAL A 578 8.68 -31.75 0.65
C VAL A 578 8.52 -31.46 -0.83
N GLY A 579 9.08 -32.31 -1.69
CA GLY A 579 9.00 -32.09 -3.13
C GLY A 579 10.04 -32.87 -3.92
N SER A 580 10.19 -32.50 -5.19
CA SER A 580 11.20 -33.04 -6.10
C SER A 580 11.71 -31.92 -6.96
N GLY A 581 13.03 -31.77 -7.09
CA GLY A 581 13.67 -30.69 -7.85
C GLY A 581 15.17 -30.60 -7.57
N THR A 582 15.87 -29.60 -8.11
CA THR A 582 17.34 -29.53 -8.01
C THR A 582 17.86 -29.18 -6.61
N SER A 583 17.06 -28.51 -5.77
CA SER A 583 17.35 -28.35 -4.33
C SER A 583 16.13 -27.86 -3.55
N ALA A 584 16.00 -28.29 -2.28
CA ALA A 584 14.97 -27.82 -1.38
C ALA A 584 15.12 -26.32 -1.08
N VAL A 585 16.33 -25.89 -0.73
CA VAL A 585 16.73 -24.48 -0.60
C VAL A 585 17.77 -24.14 -1.67
N SER A 586 17.58 -23.02 -2.37
CA SER A 586 18.45 -22.56 -3.47
C SER A 586 18.95 -21.15 -3.22
N THR A 587 20.22 -21.03 -2.81
CA THR A 587 20.91 -19.76 -2.51
C THR A 587 22.11 -19.50 -3.44
N ALA A 588 22.37 -20.39 -4.41
CA ALA A 588 23.55 -20.27 -5.29
C ALA A 588 23.58 -19.00 -6.15
N ARG A 589 22.42 -18.33 -6.30
CA ARG A 589 22.26 -17.09 -7.06
C ARG A 589 22.04 -15.86 -6.16
N SER A 590 22.21 -15.99 -4.85
CA SER A 590 22.13 -14.87 -3.91
C SER A 590 23.50 -14.26 -3.63
N SER A 591 23.50 -12.98 -3.27
CA SER A 591 24.66 -12.25 -2.76
C SER A 591 24.39 -11.70 -1.36
N GLY A 592 25.43 -11.63 -0.54
CA GLY A 592 25.34 -11.34 0.89
C GLY A 592 25.13 -12.60 1.73
N ASP A 593 25.23 -12.46 3.04
CA ASP A 593 25.10 -13.60 3.96
C ASP A 593 23.64 -14.02 4.09
N VAL A 594 23.33 -15.22 3.62
CA VAL A 594 22.04 -15.90 3.81
C VAL A 594 22.26 -17.06 4.76
N ASN A 595 21.59 -17.02 5.91
CA ASN A 595 21.70 -18.05 6.93
C ASN A 595 20.65 -19.15 6.69
N ASP A 596 21.08 -20.27 6.12
CA ASP A 596 20.29 -21.47 5.85
C ASP A 596 20.68 -22.58 6.84
N HIS A 597 19.77 -22.96 7.75
CA HIS A 597 20.04 -23.97 8.77
C HIS A 597 18.76 -24.62 9.33
N ASN A 598 18.89 -25.83 9.89
CA ASN A 598 17.81 -26.54 10.58
C ASN A 598 16.52 -26.73 9.75
N ASN A 599 16.61 -26.85 8.42
CA ASN A 599 15.48 -27.21 7.56
C ASN A 599 15.33 -28.75 7.50
N ASP A 600 14.10 -29.25 7.59
CA ASP A 600 13.77 -30.66 7.35
C ASP A 600 13.56 -30.86 5.85
N GLU A 601 14.57 -31.46 5.21
CA GLU A 601 14.63 -31.75 3.78
C GLU A 601 14.62 -33.28 3.50
N GLU A 602 14.36 -34.13 4.50
CA GLU A 602 14.48 -35.59 4.37
C GLU A 602 13.57 -36.16 3.28
N ARG A 603 12.45 -35.48 3.01
CA ARG A 603 11.46 -35.86 2.01
C ARG A 603 11.61 -35.08 0.69
N TRP A 604 12.78 -34.48 0.45
CA TRP A 604 13.12 -33.85 -0.83
C TRP A 604 13.79 -34.83 -1.78
N VAL A 605 13.26 -34.97 -2.99
CA VAL A 605 13.85 -35.79 -4.05
C VAL A 605 14.74 -34.91 -4.95
N ASP A 606 16.05 -35.05 -4.79
CA ASP A 606 17.04 -34.31 -5.58
C ASP A 606 17.19 -34.88 -6.99
N THR A 607 16.72 -34.12 -7.98
CA THR A 607 16.76 -34.45 -9.42
C THR A 607 18.01 -33.90 -10.14
N SER A 608 18.94 -33.26 -9.42
CA SER A 608 20.15 -32.72 -10.03
C SER A 608 21.05 -33.81 -10.63
N THR A 609 21.65 -33.50 -11.79
CA THR A 609 22.56 -34.42 -12.49
C THR A 609 23.80 -34.74 -11.64
N PHE A 610 24.36 -35.94 -11.79
CA PHE A 610 25.60 -36.36 -11.10
C PHE A 610 26.73 -35.32 -11.15
N TRP A 611 26.93 -34.68 -12.31
CA TRP A 611 27.92 -33.62 -12.49
C TRP A 611 27.67 -32.37 -11.63
N SER A 612 26.40 -32.00 -11.41
CA SER A 612 26.01 -30.88 -10.53
C SER A 612 26.31 -31.21 -9.06
N LYS A 613 26.02 -32.47 -8.65
CA LYS A 613 26.37 -32.96 -7.31
C LYS A 613 27.88 -32.93 -7.10
N ALA A 614 28.66 -33.46 -8.05
CA ALA A 614 30.12 -33.44 -7.98
C ALA A 614 30.68 -32.02 -7.82
N LYS A 615 30.22 -31.06 -8.62
CA LYS A 615 30.66 -29.64 -8.52
C LYS A 615 30.33 -29.02 -7.16
N ARG A 616 29.20 -29.38 -6.53
CA ARG A 616 28.83 -28.90 -5.19
C ARG A 616 29.77 -29.43 -4.09
N TYR A 617 30.32 -30.63 -4.25
CA TYR A 617 31.26 -31.24 -3.29
C TYR A 617 32.72 -30.84 -3.47
N VAL A 618 33.10 -30.33 -4.65
CA VAL A 618 34.45 -29.79 -4.94
C VAL A 618 34.61 -28.41 -4.29
N LYS A 619 34.65 -28.37 -2.95
CA LYS A 619 35.12 -27.22 -2.17
C LYS A 619 36.65 -27.31 -2.00
N PRO A 620 37.42 -26.20 -1.96
CA PRO A 620 38.88 -26.25 -1.82
C PRO A 620 39.35 -27.13 -0.66
N MET A 621 38.64 -27.06 0.48
CA MET A 621 38.87 -27.89 1.65
C MET A 621 38.68 -29.39 1.38
N ASN A 622 37.61 -29.77 0.68
CA ASN A 622 37.34 -31.17 0.35
C ASN A 622 38.35 -31.71 -0.67
N VAL A 623 38.83 -30.87 -1.59
CA VAL A 623 39.89 -31.24 -2.55
C VAL A 623 41.20 -31.48 -1.79
N ILE A 624 41.54 -30.63 -0.82
CA ILE A 624 42.70 -30.83 0.06
C ILE A 624 42.55 -32.13 0.85
N TRP A 625 41.41 -32.36 1.51
CA TRP A 625 41.18 -33.61 2.27
C TRP A 625 41.16 -34.86 1.38
N ALA A 626 40.58 -34.79 0.18
CA ALA A 626 40.66 -35.86 -0.80
C ALA A 626 42.11 -36.12 -1.22
N GLY A 627 42.91 -35.07 -1.39
CA GLY A 627 44.36 -35.16 -1.62
C GLY A 627 45.12 -35.79 -0.46
N VAL A 628 44.78 -35.44 0.79
CA VAL A 628 45.37 -36.04 2.01
C VAL A 628 45.00 -37.52 2.12
N ILE A 629 43.72 -37.87 1.94
CA ILE A 629 43.25 -39.26 1.95
C ILE A 629 43.91 -40.06 0.82
N LEU A 630 44.06 -39.47 -0.36
CA LEU A 630 44.77 -40.06 -1.48
C LEU A 630 46.25 -40.29 -1.15
N LEU A 631 46.92 -39.33 -0.51
CA LEU A 631 48.30 -39.47 -0.04
C LEU A 631 48.44 -40.61 0.99
N ILE A 632 47.50 -40.73 1.92
CA ILE A 632 47.46 -41.82 2.90
C ILE A 632 47.26 -43.16 2.19
N LEU A 633 46.30 -43.25 1.25
CA LEU A 633 46.04 -44.46 0.47
C LEU A 633 47.23 -44.87 -0.39
N VAL A 634 47.86 -43.92 -1.09
CA VAL A 634 49.07 -44.15 -1.89
C VAL A 634 50.21 -44.61 -1.00
N SER A 635 50.39 -44.00 0.17
CA SER A 635 51.43 -44.40 1.14
C SER A 635 51.17 -45.81 1.70
N ALA A 636 49.90 -46.13 2.00
CA ALA A 636 49.49 -47.45 2.48
C ALA A 636 49.58 -48.54 1.41
N LEU A 637 49.26 -48.22 0.15
CA LEU A 637 49.43 -49.13 -0.99
C LEU A 637 50.92 -49.32 -1.33
N ARG A 638 51.73 -48.26 -1.21
CA ARG A 638 53.18 -48.35 -1.40
C ARG A 638 53.85 -49.15 -0.27
N SER A 639 53.34 -49.05 0.97
CA SER A 639 53.82 -49.85 2.09
C SER A 639 53.36 -51.31 2.06
N ARG A 640 52.18 -51.60 1.49
CA ARG A 640 51.67 -52.97 1.28
C ARG A 640 52.13 -53.65 -0.02
N GLY A 641 52.47 -52.87 -1.04
CA GLY A 641 52.64 -53.38 -2.40
C GLY A 641 54.06 -53.36 -2.97
N ILE A 642 54.94 -52.45 -2.54
CA ILE A 642 56.31 -52.37 -3.10
C ILE A 642 57.27 -51.83 -2.02
N MET A 643 57.50 -52.62 -0.97
CA MET A 643 58.69 -52.42 -0.11
C MET A 643 59.30 -53.71 0.46
N ASP A 644 59.08 -54.86 -0.19
CA ASP A 644 59.87 -56.08 0.06
C ASP A 644 61.09 -56.25 -0.86
N ARG A 645 61.38 -55.26 -1.73
CA ARG A 645 62.64 -55.23 -2.49
C ARG A 645 63.23 -53.84 -2.58
N ARG A 646 63.75 -53.34 -1.45
CA ARG A 646 64.97 -52.51 -1.32
C ARG A 646 65.04 -51.91 0.09
N ARG A 647 65.37 -52.74 1.09
CA ARG A 647 66.14 -52.25 2.24
C ARG A 647 67.61 -52.30 1.84
N LYS A 648 68.12 -51.18 1.32
CA LYS A 648 69.56 -50.87 1.36
C LYS A 648 69.74 -49.76 2.39
N GLY A 649 70.37 -50.11 3.50
CA GLY A 649 71.10 -49.19 4.38
C GLY A 649 70.28 -48.27 5.28
N ILE A 650 69.71 -48.83 6.35
CA ILE A 650 69.72 -48.14 7.64
C ILE A 650 70.66 -48.97 8.51
N VAL A 651 71.84 -48.42 8.77
CA VAL A 651 72.86 -49.01 9.64
C VAL A 651 72.46 -48.73 11.07
N ASP A 652 72.36 -49.77 11.88
CA ASP A 652 72.06 -49.71 13.30
C ASP A 652 73.29 -49.17 14.06
N PRO A 653 73.20 -48.09 14.88
CA PRO A 653 74.39 -47.45 15.47
C PRO A 653 75.15 -48.27 16.53
N TYR A 654 74.75 -49.53 16.80
CA TYR A 654 75.37 -50.37 17.83
C TYR A 654 75.72 -51.79 17.37
N GLU A 655 75.87 -52.02 16.06
CA GLU A 655 76.12 -53.35 15.47
C GLU A 655 77.51 -53.98 15.77
N LEU A 656 78.37 -53.33 16.57
CA LEU A 656 79.71 -53.84 16.93
C LEU A 656 79.84 -54.38 18.36
N GLN A 657 78.74 -54.61 19.07
CA GLN A 657 78.79 -55.15 20.43
C GLN A 657 77.76 -56.26 20.67
N LYS A 658 78.01 -57.48 20.15
CA LYS A 658 77.97 -58.69 21.01
C LYS A 658 78.42 -59.98 20.31
N ALA A 659 79.43 -60.57 20.95
CA ALA A 659 79.68 -61.99 21.21
C ALA A 659 79.64 -62.97 20.03
N MET A 660 80.83 -63.27 19.49
CA MET A 660 81.09 -64.55 18.82
C MET A 660 81.36 -65.65 19.86
N GLU A 661 80.82 -66.82 19.54
CA GLU A 661 80.74 -68.07 20.29
C GLU A 661 82.06 -68.67 20.77
N GLU A 662 81.92 -69.44 21.84
CA GLU A 662 82.88 -70.36 22.45
C GLU A 662 83.48 -71.37 21.47
N ARG A 663 84.78 -71.65 21.62
CA ARG A 663 85.38 -73.00 21.51
C ARG A 663 86.75 -73.06 22.21
N PRO A 664 87.19 -74.26 22.64
CA PRO A 664 87.76 -74.46 23.97
C PRO A 664 89.29 -74.31 24.10
N SER A 665 89.68 -74.24 25.36
CA SER A 665 90.99 -73.96 25.96
C SER A 665 92.17 -74.85 25.56
N TRP A 666 93.37 -74.24 25.53
CA TRP A 666 94.53 -74.74 26.29
C TRP A 666 95.51 -73.61 26.63
N ALA A 667 96.05 -73.69 27.86
CA ALA A 667 97.02 -72.77 28.43
C ALA A 667 98.46 -73.27 28.22
N LEU A 668 99.44 -72.35 28.12
CA LEU A 668 100.54 -72.24 29.10
C LEU A 668 101.54 -71.11 28.76
N ALA A 669 101.69 -70.23 29.76
CA ALA A 669 102.91 -69.70 30.37
C ALA A 669 104.00 -68.96 29.57
N ASN A 670 104.06 -67.66 29.90
CA ASN A 670 105.17 -66.94 30.56
C ASN A 670 106.38 -66.38 29.79
N ALA A 671 106.65 -65.13 30.23
CA ALA A 671 107.93 -64.41 30.34
C ALA A 671 108.51 -63.93 28.99
N ALA A 672 108.76 -62.65 28.75
CA ALA A 672 109.64 -61.79 29.52
C ALA A 672 109.80 -60.46 28.78
N ALA A 673 109.88 -59.39 29.57
CA ALA A 673 110.87 -58.31 29.50
C ALA A 673 111.02 -57.40 28.26
N ALA A 674 110.96 -56.10 28.59
CA ALA A 674 111.94 -55.06 28.27
C ALA A 674 111.63 -54.04 27.15
N THR A 675 111.20 -52.87 27.65
CA THR A 675 111.80 -51.53 27.49
C THR A 675 111.70 -50.70 26.20
N ASN A 676 111.22 -49.47 26.45
CA ASN A 676 111.70 -48.14 26.04
C ASN A 676 111.49 -47.64 24.60
N GLY A 677 110.92 -46.43 24.51
CA GLY A 677 110.99 -45.60 23.33
C GLY A 677 110.01 -44.41 23.33
N SER A 678 110.37 -43.36 24.05
CA SER A 678 109.77 -42.01 24.05
C SER A 678 109.58 -41.37 22.67
N GLY A 679 108.56 -40.52 22.52
CA GLY A 679 108.47 -39.57 21.40
C GLY A 679 107.24 -38.67 21.46
N PHE A 680 107.47 -37.36 21.45
CA PHE A 680 106.63 -36.29 22.00
C PHE A 680 105.88 -35.50 20.90
N ASN A 681 104.67 -35.02 21.26
CA ASN A 681 103.99 -33.77 20.89
C ASN A 681 103.69 -33.34 19.43
N GLY A 682 102.47 -32.81 19.27
CA GLY A 682 102.34 -31.38 18.93
C GLY A 682 101.26 -30.96 17.92
N ARG A 683 100.10 -30.52 18.44
CA ARG A 683 99.16 -29.47 17.97
C ARG A 683 99.39 -28.82 16.59
N SER A 684 98.32 -28.62 15.81
CA SER A 684 97.52 -27.36 15.78
C SER A 684 96.47 -27.32 14.64
N ARG A 685 95.44 -26.51 14.85
CA ARG A 685 94.21 -26.26 14.07
C ARG A 685 94.20 -24.74 13.74
N PRO A 686 93.13 -24.15 13.18
CA PRO A 686 92.58 -24.13 11.81
C PRO A 686 92.68 -22.72 11.16
N THR A 687 92.12 -22.49 9.96
CA THR A 687 91.07 -21.46 9.71
C THR A 687 90.62 -21.36 8.24
N GLN A 688 89.35 -21.00 8.11
CA GLN A 688 88.45 -20.67 6.98
C GLN A 688 89.00 -19.61 5.99
N PRO A 689 88.41 -19.38 4.78
CA PRO A 689 87.11 -18.69 4.69
C PRO A 689 86.19 -18.88 3.44
N ALA A 690 84.99 -18.31 3.59
CA ALA A 690 84.18 -17.57 2.63
C ALA A 690 83.37 -18.29 1.51
N VAL A 691 82.04 -18.23 1.72
CA VAL A 691 80.94 -18.11 0.74
C VAL A 691 80.89 -16.63 0.30
N PRO A 692 80.58 -16.23 -0.97
CA PRO A 692 79.19 -16.14 -1.44
C PRO A 692 78.96 -16.27 -2.96
N THR A 693 77.69 -16.47 -3.38
CA THR A 693 76.88 -15.46 -4.10
C THR A 693 75.64 -16.11 -4.75
N VAL A 694 74.52 -15.39 -4.62
CA VAL A 694 73.16 -15.64 -5.14
C VAL A 694 73.01 -14.99 -6.53
N THR A 695 72.15 -15.51 -7.43
CA THR A 695 71.00 -14.78 -8.04
C THR A 695 70.42 -15.50 -9.27
N VAL A 696 69.17 -15.96 -9.10
CA VAL A 696 67.94 -15.89 -9.94
C VAL A 696 67.99 -16.03 -11.48
N GLY A 697 67.10 -16.89 -12.00
CA GLY A 697 66.37 -16.64 -13.26
C GLY A 697 65.68 -17.84 -13.93
N GLY A 698 64.34 -17.84 -13.96
CA GLY A 698 63.55 -18.16 -15.17
C GLY A 698 62.73 -19.47 -15.27
N GLY A 699 61.41 -19.31 -15.48
CA GLY A 699 60.50 -20.23 -16.21
C GLY A 699 59.98 -21.44 -15.42
N ARG A 700 58.69 -21.76 -15.37
CA ARG A 700 57.56 -21.50 -16.28
C ARG A 700 56.26 -21.68 -15.51
#